data_AF-A0A7X1HIG6-F1
#
_entry.id   AF-A0A7X1HIG6-F1
#
_cell.length_a   1.000
_cell.length_b   1.000
_cell.length_c   1.000
_cell.angle_alpha   90.00
_cell.angle_beta   90.00
_cell.angle_gamma   90.00
#
_symmetry.space_group_name_H-M   'P 1'
#
loop_
_entity.id
_entity.type
_entity.pdbx_description
1 polymer ?
#
loop_
_entity_poly.entity_id
_entity_poly.type
_entity_poly.pdbx_seq_one_letter_code
_entity_poly.pdbx_strand_id
1 'polypeptide(L)'
;MAPAFGLALSMTLLVLSIVSIAALLGLVPDRLAYQLEARARVAEALTLQIATAAARDEIEIIHDTISAVQRRDGSVRSIGLRRVSGELVVATADHDGFWTGTEGGRSTQTHVHVPISDGTGVWGGVEIVFQPLDSRLPLLGIPFDLLLFCGFVGASSFAGMFLVLRRSMRLLDMTTTVPSRVQSAFDTLSDGVAVVDRRGNILLVNQSLAKILDSDDKMLIDRDLSALLWRKLKRESELAELPWLTALRENKTVTDVPMNLRRESGDIVNILVNATSISPDGITVHGALVTFKDVTAIERKNRDLSIAYNKLQQSETEIKKQNNQLKYLANHDPLTTCLNRRALFEQFEQLYQSAFLSGRDLTCLMIDVDHFKSVNDTYGHAVGDDVIAGLGHALLEAGGPEDLVGRYGGEEFCMVLDGADINAAKQVAEELRHLVKQRSPAWLKQDKTLSISIGIAAVDGRAGTVHAAVNNADQALYSAKKAGRDRAVIWNPSTQNLDTGHEAEHQSSSGPSGGEASKLQVNPVAKQKTPLEIFTRRVQKSLIQSGGDQDAVAVICVNLDSQSECEVRFGPRVSAEVMRNASDSLDAIFRDADMVSLMSGKERKVSILPIDASMFLIELTQTSDSGSLFWVLQRLVEKLSSLFNSIIGGPPVRFSVGACLYSNDVQSADALIENAIAAQRLASRQEGDHTFQIFSSNMARVVDERNAVEKGIRQALLNREFQLHFQPIINLGTGDVSGAEVLLRSSNEHLKNTSIDTVIQVAEKTGLIHDVSEYVFGRAFALISDWHRHGLTVPLISINISAEQLKGRDIISSILKLAEAHAVNPASIQLEMTESAMVTDIAQTSEILRTLQTYGFHIALDDFGTGQSSLAHLLDLNPDTIKIDKSFVQSIETNQANQILVTTIADLSRKIGAKVTAEGVETPQQLELLAEMGCHNVQGFLISRALPDQQFLEWLRVFQRESTAVELKRAV
;
A
#
# COMPACT_ATOMS: atom_id res chain seq x y z
N MET A 1 8.71 38.95 -44.06
CA MET A 1 8.03 39.61 -45.20
C MET A 1 9.01 40.08 -46.29
N ALA A 2 10.09 40.80 -45.95
CA ALA A 2 11.03 41.38 -46.94
C ALA A 2 11.76 40.39 -47.88
N PRO A 3 12.27 39.21 -47.45
CA PRO A 3 13.04 38.34 -48.34
C PRO A 3 12.19 37.63 -49.39
N ALA A 4 10.96 37.22 -49.05
CA ALA A 4 10.04 36.57 -49.97
C ALA A 4 9.57 37.50 -51.09
N PHE A 5 9.38 38.79 -50.79
CA PHE A 5 9.07 39.80 -51.79
C PHE A 5 10.23 40.00 -52.77
N GLY A 6 11.47 40.10 -52.27
CA GLY A 6 12.67 40.23 -53.10
C GLY A 6 12.90 39.04 -54.03
N LEU A 7 12.72 37.82 -53.53
CA LEU A 7 12.84 36.59 -54.33
C LEU A 7 11.73 36.50 -55.39
N ALA A 8 10.47 36.75 -55.03
CA ALA A 8 9.35 36.74 -55.98
C ALA A 8 9.54 37.79 -57.09
N LEU A 9 10.03 38.97 -56.73
CA LEU A 9 10.34 40.04 -57.69
C LEU A 9 11.46 39.63 -58.64
N SER A 10 12.55 39.04 -58.13
CA SER A 10 13.69 38.60 -58.95
C SER A 10 13.32 37.51 -59.96
N MET A 11 12.51 36.51 -59.55
CA MET A 11 12.06 35.45 -60.45
C MET A 11 11.03 35.95 -61.48
N THR A 12 10.17 36.91 -61.10
CA THR A 12 9.24 37.54 -62.05
C THR A 12 10.00 38.34 -63.10
N LEU A 13 11.04 39.07 -62.70
CA LEU A 13 11.92 39.80 -63.63
C LEU A 13 12.66 38.84 -64.58
N LEU A 14 13.06 37.66 -64.11
CA LEU A 14 13.66 36.61 -64.95
C LEU A 14 12.65 36.09 -66.00
N VAL A 15 11.41 35.81 -65.60
CA VAL A 15 10.35 35.36 -66.53
C VAL A 15 10.05 36.43 -67.56
N LEU A 16 9.95 37.69 -67.15
CA LEU A 16 9.76 38.82 -68.06
C LEU A 16 10.94 39.01 -69.03
N SER A 17 12.18 38.76 -68.59
CA SER A 17 13.34 38.83 -69.47
C SER A 17 13.32 37.71 -70.52
N ILE A 18 12.95 36.49 -70.14
CA ILE A 18 12.82 35.36 -71.06
C ILE A 18 11.73 35.62 -72.11
N VAL A 19 10.57 36.14 -71.70
CA VAL A 19 9.48 36.49 -72.62
C VAL A 19 9.90 37.63 -73.57
N SER A 20 10.64 38.61 -73.06
CA SER A 20 11.16 39.71 -73.88
C SER A 20 12.21 39.22 -74.89
N ILE A 21 13.10 38.31 -74.50
CA ILE A 21 14.07 37.66 -75.38
C ILE A 21 13.36 36.83 -76.45
N ALA A 22 12.33 36.07 -76.08
CA ALA A 22 11.54 35.30 -77.04
C ALA A 22 10.83 36.19 -78.07
N ALA A 23 10.34 37.36 -77.66
CA ALA A 23 9.81 38.37 -78.57
C ALA A 23 10.90 38.95 -79.49
N LEU A 24 12.09 39.21 -78.97
CA LEU A 24 13.24 39.71 -79.74
C LEU A 24 13.77 38.69 -80.76
N LEU A 25 13.65 37.40 -80.45
CA LEU A 25 13.98 36.28 -81.35
C LEU A 25 12.91 36.01 -82.42
N GLY A 26 11.83 36.79 -82.48
CA GLY A 26 10.79 36.68 -83.50
C GLY A 26 9.85 35.47 -83.33
N LEU A 27 9.80 34.87 -82.14
CA LEU A 27 8.90 33.75 -81.83
C LEU A 27 7.45 34.19 -81.60
N VAL A 28 7.20 35.50 -81.53
CA VAL A 28 5.86 36.10 -81.45
C VAL A 28 5.39 36.44 -82.87
N PRO A 29 4.19 36.02 -83.31
CA PRO A 29 3.72 36.24 -84.67
C PRO A 29 3.62 37.73 -85.02
N ASP A 30 4.24 38.15 -86.12
CA ASP A 30 4.16 39.53 -86.61
C ASP A 30 2.80 39.77 -87.27
N ARG A 31 1.90 40.44 -86.54
CA ARG A 31 0.56 40.82 -87.03
C ARG A 31 0.62 41.69 -88.29
N LEU A 32 1.67 42.51 -88.45
CA LEU A 32 1.82 43.37 -89.61
C LEU A 32 2.12 42.53 -90.86
N ALA A 33 3.03 41.56 -90.74
CA ALA A 33 3.32 40.61 -91.80
C ALA A 33 2.06 39.82 -92.22
N TYR A 34 1.28 39.34 -91.25
CA TYR A 34 0.04 38.62 -91.52
C TYR A 34 -1.02 39.48 -92.23
N GLN A 35 -1.18 40.75 -91.82
CA GLN A 35 -2.12 41.67 -92.46
C GLN A 35 -1.69 42.05 -93.88
N LEU A 36 -0.39 42.19 -94.14
CA LEU A 36 0.15 42.41 -95.48
C LEU A 36 -0.06 41.19 -96.38
N GLU A 37 0.16 39.98 -95.87
CA GLU A 37 -0.08 38.73 -96.60
C GLU A 37 -1.58 38.51 -96.90
N ALA A 38 -2.46 38.89 -95.97
CA ALA A 38 -3.91 38.88 -96.21
C ALA A 38 -4.31 39.87 -97.33
N ARG A 39 -3.78 41.10 -97.32
CA ARG A 39 -4.01 42.10 -98.38
C ARG A 39 -3.50 41.64 -99.74
N ALA A 40 -2.32 41.00 -99.77
CA ALA A 40 -1.76 40.44 -101.00
C ALA A 40 -2.67 39.36 -101.60
N ARG A 41 -3.19 38.44 -100.78
CA ARG A 41 -4.15 37.41 -101.22
C ARG A 41 -5.46 38.00 -101.77
N VAL A 42 -5.98 39.04 -101.13
CA VAL A 42 -7.19 39.75 -101.63
C VAL A 42 -6.91 40.39 -102.99
N ALA A 43 -5.78 41.07 -103.13
CA ALA A 43 -5.38 41.71 -104.39
C ALA A 43 -5.18 40.69 -105.52
N GLU A 44 -4.54 39.56 -105.24
CA GLU A 44 -4.31 38.48 -106.20
C GLU A 44 -5.62 37.83 -106.65
N ALA A 45 -6.49 37.45 -105.70
CA ALA A 45 -7.77 36.81 -105.99
C ALA A 45 -8.70 37.73 -106.80
N LEU A 46 -8.75 39.01 -106.44
CA LEU A 46 -9.52 40.02 -107.17
C LEU A 46 -8.98 40.22 -108.59
N THR A 47 -7.67 40.32 -108.74
CA THR A 47 -7.05 40.54 -110.06
C THR A 47 -7.31 39.36 -111.00
N LEU A 48 -7.25 38.12 -110.52
CA LEU A 48 -7.53 36.94 -111.34
C LEU A 48 -8.98 36.92 -111.84
N GLN A 49 -9.93 37.29 -110.98
CA GLN A 49 -11.35 37.40 -111.36
C GLN A 49 -11.56 38.50 -112.41
N ILE A 50 -10.95 39.67 -112.21
CA ILE A 50 -11.06 40.80 -113.14
C ILE A 50 -10.38 40.47 -114.47
N ALA A 51 -9.19 39.86 -114.47
CA ALA A 51 -8.46 39.52 -115.70
C ALA A 51 -9.29 38.59 -116.62
N THR A 52 -10.03 37.66 -116.02
CA THR A 52 -10.88 36.72 -116.78
C THR A 52 -12.08 37.42 -117.42
N ALA A 53 -12.73 38.34 -116.72
CA ALA A 53 -13.86 39.13 -117.23
C ALA A 53 -13.41 40.23 -118.21
N ALA A 54 -12.24 40.83 -117.98
CA ALA A 54 -11.65 41.85 -118.84
C ALA A 54 -11.26 41.29 -120.22
N ALA A 55 -10.77 40.04 -120.28
CA ALA A 55 -10.50 39.36 -121.56
C ALA A 55 -11.75 39.13 -122.41
N ARG A 56 -12.95 39.21 -121.82
CA ARG A 56 -14.26 39.05 -122.49
C ARG A 56 -15.03 40.37 -122.67
N ASP A 57 -14.43 41.49 -122.26
CA ASP A 57 -15.02 42.84 -122.28
C ASP A 57 -16.36 42.95 -121.51
N GLU A 58 -16.53 42.14 -120.45
CA GLU A 58 -17.73 42.09 -119.61
C GLU A 58 -17.69 43.18 -118.51
N ILE A 59 -17.76 44.45 -118.91
CA ILE A 59 -17.55 45.63 -118.05
C ILE A 59 -18.52 45.67 -116.84
N GLU A 60 -19.78 45.28 -117.02
CA GLU A 60 -20.80 45.32 -115.96
C GLU A 60 -20.51 44.31 -114.83
N ILE A 61 -20.00 43.13 -115.18
CA ILE A 61 -19.60 42.08 -114.23
C ILE A 61 -18.36 42.51 -113.43
N ILE A 62 -17.41 43.20 -114.07
CA ILE A 62 -16.24 43.77 -113.41
C ILE A 62 -16.67 44.81 -112.37
N HIS A 63 -17.59 45.71 -112.74
CA HIS A 63 -18.11 46.74 -111.83
C HIS A 63 -18.77 46.14 -110.59
N ASP A 64 -19.61 45.12 -110.76
CA ASP A 64 -20.27 44.44 -109.65
C ASP A 64 -19.27 43.69 -108.75
N THR A 65 -18.24 43.09 -109.36
CA THR A 65 -17.19 42.37 -108.63
C THR A 65 -16.37 43.31 -107.75
N ILE A 66 -15.87 44.43 -108.31
CA ILE A 66 -15.09 45.39 -107.53
C ILE A 66 -15.94 46.07 -106.44
N SER A 67 -17.21 46.34 -106.73
CA SER A 67 -18.16 46.94 -105.79
C SER A 67 -18.55 45.98 -104.66
N ALA A 68 -18.60 44.68 -104.93
CA ALA A 68 -18.87 43.65 -103.94
C ALA A 68 -17.67 43.45 -103.00
N VAL A 69 -16.45 43.47 -103.53
CA VAL A 69 -15.24 43.33 -102.71
C VAL A 69 -15.01 44.54 -101.81
N GLN A 70 -15.20 45.77 -102.31
CA GLN A 70 -15.11 46.99 -101.48
C GLN A 70 -16.16 46.99 -100.35
N ARG A 71 -17.37 46.49 -100.59
CA ARG A 71 -18.41 46.40 -99.55
C ARG A 71 -18.15 45.29 -98.52
N ARG A 72 -17.51 44.20 -98.93
CA ARG A 72 -17.30 43.01 -98.08
C ARG A 72 -16.04 43.11 -97.24
N ASP A 73 -14.98 43.73 -97.76
CA ASP A 73 -13.71 43.90 -97.05
C ASP A 73 -13.53 45.36 -96.65
N GLY A 74 -13.76 45.65 -95.36
CA GLY A 74 -13.62 47.00 -94.80
C GLY A 74 -12.19 47.56 -94.84
N SER A 75 -11.18 46.76 -95.20
CA SER A 75 -9.81 47.24 -95.40
C SER A 75 -9.57 47.85 -96.78
N VAL A 76 -10.42 47.57 -97.78
CA VAL A 76 -10.32 48.11 -99.13
C VAL A 76 -11.06 49.44 -99.21
N ARG A 77 -10.33 50.50 -99.56
CA ARG A 77 -10.86 51.85 -99.68
C ARG A 77 -11.40 52.14 -101.07
N SER A 78 -10.69 51.77 -102.13
CA SER A 78 -11.15 51.90 -103.51
C SER A 78 -10.45 50.91 -104.43
N ILE A 79 -11.10 50.57 -105.54
CA ILE A 79 -10.57 49.70 -106.59
C ILE A 79 -10.85 50.35 -107.95
N GLY A 80 -9.86 50.33 -108.84
CA GLY A 80 -9.97 50.77 -110.23
C GLY A 80 -9.32 49.79 -111.19
N LEU A 81 -9.82 49.75 -112.42
CA LEU A 81 -9.24 49.01 -113.53
C LEU A 81 -8.86 50.00 -114.63
N ARG A 82 -7.56 50.10 -114.91
CA ARG A 82 -7.02 51.07 -115.87
C ARG A 82 -6.35 50.36 -117.04
N ARG A 83 -6.62 50.80 -118.27
CA ARG A 83 -5.93 50.32 -119.48
C ARG A 83 -4.52 50.88 -119.55
N VAL A 84 -3.64 50.24 -120.33
CA VAL A 84 -2.28 50.77 -120.60
C VAL A 84 -2.30 52.15 -121.29
N SER A 85 -3.40 52.52 -121.95
CA SER A 85 -3.63 53.87 -122.50
C SER A 85 -3.80 54.96 -121.42
N GLY A 86 -3.95 54.58 -120.14
CA GLY A 86 -4.25 55.49 -119.03
C GLY A 86 -5.75 55.68 -118.75
N GLU A 87 -6.62 55.14 -119.62
CA GLU A 87 -8.07 55.22 -119.48
C GLU A 87 -8.58 54.33 -118.34
N LEU A 88 -9.37 54.89 -117.43
CA LEU A 88 -10.03 54.16 -116.35
C LEU A 88 -11.31 53.52 -116.88
N VAL A 89 -11.33 52.19 -116.96
CA VAL A 89 -12.44 51.42 -117.56
C VAL A 89 -13.59 51.30 -116.57
N VAL A 90 -13.27 50.94 -115.33
CA VAL A 90 -14.24 50.74 -114.24
C VAL A 90 -13.57 51.11 -112.94
N ALA A 91 -14.29 51.81 -112.06
CA ALA A 91 -13.82 52.06 -110.71
C ALA A 91 -14.97 52.18 -109.72
N THR A 92 -14.65 51.92 -108.46
CA THR A 92 -15.50 52.29 -107.33
C THR A 92 -15.48 53.81 -107.11
N ALA A 93 -16.50 54.36 -106.45
CA ALA A 93 -16.61 55.81 -106.23
C ALA A 93 -15.33 56.45 -105.65
N ASP A 94 -14.97 57.63 -106.16
CA ASP A 94 -13.81 58.45 -105.78
C ASP A 94 -12.42 57.78 -105.90
N HIS A 95 -12.27 56.75 -106.75
CA HIS A 95 -10.99 56.04 -106.90
C HIS A 95 -9.83 56.96 -107.31
N ASP A 96 -10.00 57.82 -108.32
CA ASP A 96 -8.95 58.76 -108.77
C ASP A 96 -8.55 59.76 -107.67
N GLY A 97 -9.46 60.06 -106.71
CA GLY A 97 -9.15 60.90 -105.56
C GLY A 97 -8.30 60.20 -104.48
N PHE A 98 -8.33 58.86 -104.46
CA PHE A 98 -7.56 58.06 -103.52
C PHE A 98 -6.29 57.46 -104.13
N TRP A 99 -6.21 57.31 -105.46
CA TRP A 99 -5.06 56.74 -106.14
C TRP A 99 -3.99 57.79 -106.43
N THR A 100 -2.89 57.76 -105.67
CA THR A 100 -1.73 58.64 -105.90
C THR A 100 -0.61 57.97 -106.71
N GLY A 101 -0.86 56.78 -107.25
CA GLY A 101 0.14 55.93 -107.90
C GLY A 101 1.03 55.15 -106.92
N THR A 102 1.84 54.23 -107.46
CA THR A 102 2.84 53.47 -106.70
C THR A 102 4.22 54.14 -106.80
N GLU A 103 4.88 54.40 -105.67
CA GLU A 103 6.26 54.90 -105.66
C GLU A 103 7.21 53.92 -106.36
N GLY A 104 7.85 54.35 -107.45
CA GLY A 104 8.83 53.54 -108.19
C GLY A 104 8.27 52.29 -108.89
N GLY A 105 6.95 52.20 -109.11
CA GLY A 105 6.31 51.07 -109.79
C GLY A 105 6.15 49.80 -108.93
N ARG A 106 6.39 49.90 -107.61
CA ARG A 106 6.20 48.79 -106.66
C ARG A 106 5.01 49.05 -105.75
N SER A 107 4.16 48.04 -105.59
CA SER A 107 3.05 48.07 -104.64
C SER A 107 3.51 48.39 -103.22
N THR A 108 2.81 49.31 -102.56
CA THR A 108 3.05 49.73 -101.18
C THR A 108 2.00 49.10 -100.25
N GLN A 109 2.12 49.34 -98.93
CA GLN A 109 1.18 48.80 -97.94
C GLN A 109 -0.27 49.30 -98.10
N THR A 110 -0.45 50.42 -98.79
CA THR A 110 -1.75 51.07 -99.02
C THR A 110 -2.14 51.16 -100.48
N HIS A 111 -1.20 51.21 -101.42
CA HIS A 111 -1.48 51.32 -102.85
C HIS A 111 -0.87 50.15 -103.59
N VAL A 112 -1.72 49.25 -104.07
CA VAL A 112 -1.32 48.02 -104.75
C VAL A 112 -1.74 48.12 -106.21
N HIS A 113 -0.78 47.92 -107.12
CA HIS A 113 -1.04 47.83 -108.56
C HIS A 113 -0.68 46.43 -109.05
N VAL A 114 -1.61 45.76 -109.71
CA VAL A 114 -1.38 44.43 -110.29
C VAL A 114 -1.65 44.48 -111.79
N PRO A 115 -0.62 44.29 -112.64
CA PRO A 115 -0.81 44.34 -114.10
C PRO A 115 -1.55 43.09 -114.60
N ILE A 116 -2.50 43.30 -115.51
CA ILE A 116 -3.22 42.26 -116.23
C ILE A 116 -2.61 42.13 -117.62
N SER A 117 -2.28 40.91 -118.04
CA SER A 117 -1.74 40.61 -119.37
C SER A 117 -2.71 39.73 -120.16
N ASP A 118 -2.81 39.94 -121.47
CA ASP A 118 -3.71 39.19 -122.37
C ASP A 118 -3.01 38.09 -123.17
N GLY A 119 -1.77 37.76 -122.78
CA GLY A 119 -0.93 36.76 -123.45
C GLY A 119 -0.06 37.32 -124.59
N THR A 120 -0.33 38.54 -125.07
CA THR A 120 0.50 39.22 -126.10
C THR A 120 1.17 40.49 -125.58
N GLY A 121 0.65 41.08 -124.49
CA GLY A 121 1.24 42.20 -123.77
C GLY A 121 0.48 42.50 -122.47
N VAL A 122 0.86 43.58 -121.78
CA VAL A 122 0.08 44.11 -120.65
C VAL A 122 -1.16 44.80 -121.21
N TRP A 123 -2.35 44.34 -120.83
CA TRP A 123 -3.65 44.87 -121.26
C TRP A 123 -4.06 46.10 -120.42
N GLY A 124 -3.77 46.04 -119.12
CA GLY A 124 -4.10 47.07 -118.14
C GLY A 124 -3.62 46.68 -116.75
N GLY A 125 -4.17 47.29 -115.71
CA GLY A 125 -3.85 46.95 -114.33
C GLY A 125 -4.98 47.24 -113.36
N VAL A 126 -5.06 46.42 -112.32
CA VAL A 126 -5.97 46.63 -111.19
C VAL A 126 -5.24 47.48 -110.15
N GLU A 127 -5.85 48.61 -109.83
CA GLU A 127 -5.40 49.59 -108.85
C GLU A 127 -6.25 49.41 -107.59
N ILE A 128 -5.63 49.04 -106.46
CA ILE A 128 -6.32 48.81 -105.19
C ILE A 128 -5.73 49.72 -104.13
N VAL A 129 -6.58 50.53 -103.51
CA VAL A 129 -6.23 51.35 -102.35
C VAL A 129 -6.78 50.71 -101.09
N PHE A 130 -5.92 50.35 -100.16
CA PHE A 130 -6.28 49.89 -98.82
C PHE A 130 -6.26 51.04 -97.81
N GLN A 131 -7.05 50.93 -96.74
CA GLN A 131 -6.96 51.83 -95.59
C GLN A 131 -5.55 51.76 -94.95
N PRO A 132 -5.00 52.87 -94.44
CA PRO A 132 -3.73 52.85 -93.73
C PRO A 132 -3.81 51.94 -92.51
N LEU A 133 -2.77 51.14 -92.28
CA LEU A 133 -2.64 50.33 -91.07
C LEU A 133 -2.32 51.29 -89.92
N ASP A 134 -3.24 51.44 -88.95
CA ASP A 134 -3.04 52.33 -87.81
C ASP A 134 -1.89 51.82 -86.94
N SER A 135 -0.71 52.42 -87.09
CA SER A 135 0.40 52.26 -86.17
C SER A 135 0.48 53.51 -85.29
N ARG A 136 -0.30 53.55 -84.21
CA ARG A 136 -0.10 54.58 -83.17
C ARG A 136 0.24 53.98 -81.81
N LEU A 137 1.57 54.00 -81.61
CA LEU A 137 2.35 54.39 -80.44
C LEU A 137 2.10 53.71 -79.11
N PRO A 138 3.09 52.89 -78.74
CA PRO A 138 3.47 52.71 -77.36
C PRO A 138 4.92 53.15 -77.20
N LEU A 139 5.17 53.80 -76.08
CA LEU A 139 6.47 54.28 -75.63
C LEU A 139 7.57 53.24 -75.93
N LEU A 140 8.70 53.68 -76.48
CA LEU A 140 9.87 52.86 -76.83
C LEU A 140 9.75 51.91 -78.04
N GLY A 141 8.71 52.01 -78.89
CA GLY A 141 8.63 51.24 -80.15
C GLY A 141 8.19 49.78 -79.98
N ILE A 142 7.72 49.40 -78.79
CA ILE A 142 7.18 48.07 -78.47
C ILE A 142 5.66 48.12 -78.65
N PRO A 143 4.98 47.21 -79.37
CA PRO A 143 3.53 47.22 -79.57
C PRO A 143 2.73 47.16 -78.24
N PHE A 144 1.60 47.88 -78.15
CA PHE A 144 0.86 48.09 -76.89
C PHE A 144 0.33 46.76 -76.36
N ASP A 145 -0.13 45.91 -77.29
CA ASP A 145 -0.59 44.56 -77.02
C ASP A 145 0.49 43.70 -76.35
N LEU A 146 1.76 43.87 -76.75
CA LEU A 146 2.88 43.15 -76.15
C LEU A 146 3.21 43.70 -74.76
N LEU A 147 3.09 45.01 -74.56
CA LEU A 147 3.29 45.65 -73.25
C LEU A 147 2.19 45.24 -72.26
N LEU A 148 0.94 45.16 -72.71
CA LEU A 148 -0.19 44.64 -71.94
C LEU A 148 -0.02 43.15 -71.62
N PHE A 149 0.44 42.36 -72.58
CA PHE A 149 0.72 40.93 -72.39
C PHE A 149 1.84 40.71 -71.37
N CYS A 150 2.96 41.42 -71.50
CA CYS A 150 4.06 41.37 -70.53
C CYS A 150 3.60 41.84 -69.14
N GLY A 151 2.81 42.92 -69.06
CA GLY A 151 2.25 43.41 -67.80
C GLY A 151 1.35 42.37 -67.12
N PHE A 152 0.48 41.70 -67.88
CA PHE A 152 -0.40 40.64 -67.39
C PHE A 152 0.39 39.43 -66.90
N VAL A 153 1.32 38.91 -67.71
CA VAL A 153 2.17 37.76 -67.34
C VAL A 153 3.04 38.09 -66.11
N GLY A 154 3.61 39.29 -66.05
CA GLY A 154 4.39 39.76 -64.91
C GLY A 154 3.56 39.82 -63.63
N ALA A 155 2.38 40.43 -63.67
CA ALA A 155 1.51 40.54 -62.50
C ALA A 155 0.99 39.19 -62.02
N SER A 156 0.53 38.32 -62.93
CA SER A 156 0.04 36.98 -62.60
C SER A 156 1.16 36.07 -62.08
N SER A 157 2.35 36.11 -62.69
CA SER A 157 3.51 35.33 -62.24
C SER A 157 4.00 35.80 -60.88
N PHE A 158 4.06 37.12 -60.64
CA PHE A 158 4.42 37.67 -59.34
C PHE A 158 3.42 37.25 -58.26
N ALA A 159 2.11 37.39 -58.52
CA ALA A 159 1.08 36.99 -57.57
C ALA A 159 1.15 35.49 -57.26
N GLY A 160 1.29 34.65 -58.28
CA GLY A 160 1.42 33.20 -58.13
C GLY A 160 2.66 32.79 -57.34
N MET A 161 3.84 33.27 -57.75
CA MET A 161 5.10 32.97 -57.04
C MET A 161 5.12 33.55 -55.63
N PHE A 162 4.60 34.77 -55.44
CA PHE A 162 4.50 35.36 -54.10
C PHE A 162 3.58 34.54 -53.20
N LEU A 163 2.46 34.03 -53.69
CA LEU A 163 1.58 33.14 -52.93
C LEU A 163 2.25 31.80 -52.61
N VAL A 164 2.94 31.18 -53.57
CA VAL A 164 3.68 29.92 -53.37
C VAL A 164 4.84 30.11 -52.39
N LEU A 165 5.65 31.16 -52.54
CA LEU A 165 6.74 31.49 -51.62
C LEU A 165 6.21 31.88 -50.25
N ARG A 166 5.12 32.64 -50.15
CA ARG A 166 4.47 32.96 -48.87
C ARG A 166 3.94 31.72 -48.17
N ARG A 167 3.39 30.75 -48.94
CA ARG A 167 2.98 29.44 -48.42
C ARG A 167 4.18 28.59 -47.99
N SER A 168 5.24 28.58 -48.78
CA SER A 168 6.45 27.78 -48.54
C SER A 168 7.29 28.34 -47.38
N MET A 169 7.35 29.65 -47.21
CA MET A 169 8.03 30.29 -46.08
C MET A 169 7.29 30.05 -44.76
N ARG A 170 5.95 29.94 -44.76
CA ARG A 170 5.19 29.45 -43.59
C ARG A 170 5.52 28.01 -43.22
N LEU A 171 5.92 27.19 -44.19
CA LEU A 171 6.41 25.83 -43.97
C LEU A 171 7.87 25.78 -43.48
N LEU A 172 8.60 26.90 -43.56
CA LEU A 172 9.98 27.07 -43.10
C LEU A 172 10.10 27.90 -41.81
N ASP A 173 8.97 28.32 -41.21
CA ASP A 173 8.95 28.91 -39.87
C ASP A 173 9.48 27.86 -38.87
N MET A 174 10.60 28.19 -38.22
CA MET A 174 11.39 27.35 -37.31
C MET A 174 10.70 27.02 -35.97
N THR A 175 9.37 26.96 -35.94
CA THR A 175 8.58 26.37 -34.85
C THR A 175 8.03 24.99 -35.20
N THR A 176 8.18 24.52 -36.45
CA THR A 176 7.71 23.19 -36.89
C THR A 176 8.81 22.13 -37.03
N THR A 177 10.05 22.47 -36.71
CA THR A 177 11.22 21.57 -36.80
C THR A 177 11.52 20.82 -35.50
N VAL A 178 10.55 20.64 -34.62
CA VAL A 178 10.63 19.56 -33.63
C VAL A 178 9.85 18.40 -34.24
N PRO A 179 10.51 17.31 -34.67
CA PRO A 179 9.81 16.13 -35.19
C PRO A 179 8.71 15.73 -34.21
N SER A 180 7.51 15.36 -34.69
CA SER A 180 6.38 15.02 -33.81
C SER A 180 6.76 13.99 -32.74
N ARG A 181 7.71 13.09 -33.04
CA ARG A 181 8.29 12.14 -32.10
C ARG A 181 9.04 12.79 -30.94
N VAL A 182 9.80 13.86 -31.20
CA VAL A 182 10.53 14.61 -30.16
C VAL A 182 9.55 15.42 -29.32
N GLN A 183 8.52 16.01 -29.91
CA GLN A 183 7.50 16.73 -29.14
C GLN A 183 6.65 15.78 -28.28
N SER A 184 6.25 14.62 -28.82
CA SER A 184 5.59 13.57 -28.03
C SER A 184 6.48 13.05 -26.90
N ALA A 185 7.78 12.82 -27.14
CA ALA A 185 8.71 12.43 -26.08
C ALA A 185 8.89 13.54 -25.02
N PHE A 186 8.94 14.80 -25.46
CA PHE A 186 9.04 15.96 -24.59
C PHE A 186 7.78 16.14 -23.71
N ASP A 187 6.60 15.84 -24.27
CA ASP A 187 5.31 15.87 -23.57
C ASP A 187 5.08 14.66 -22.65
N THR A 188 5.79 13.53 -22.85
CA THR A 188 5.72 12.39 -21.91
C THR A 188 6.47 12.63 -20.60
N LEU A 189 7.31 13.67 -20.51
CA LEU A 189 8.02 14.00 -19.27
C LEU A 189 7.03 14.52 -18.22
N SER A 190 7.05 13.90 -17.03
CA SER A 190 6.19 14.27 -15.90
C SER A 190 6.53 15.64 -15.32
N ASP A 191 7.81 16.02 -15.37
CA ASP A 191 8.28 17.32 -14.92
C ASP A 191 7.97 18.37 -16.00
N GLY A 192 7.68 19.60 -15.58
CA GLY A 192 7.56 20.72 -16.50
C GLY A 192 8.92 21.03 -17.11
N VAL A 193 9.01 21.20 -18.43
CA VAL A 193 10.27 21.50 -19.11
C VAL A 193 10.09 22.68 -20.04
N ALA A 194 11.02 23.63 -19.96
CA ALA A 194 11.14 24.75 -20.89
C ALA A 194 12.55 24.83 -21.48
N VAL A 195 12.64 25.22 -22.74
CA VAL A 195 13.88 25.65 -23.37
C VAL A 195 13.80 27.15 -23.58
N VAL A 196 14.80 27.90 -23.10
CA VAL A 196 14.87 29.36 -23.24
C VAL A 196 16.04 29.79 -24.11
N ASP A 197 15.91 30.94 -24.77
CA ASP A 197 16.99 31.57 -25.54
C ASP A 197 18.02 32.30 -24.64
N ARG A 198 19.01 32.96 -25.25
CA ARG A 198 20.04 33.75 -24.54
C ARG A 198 19.49 34.92 -23.73
N ARG A 199 18.26 35.37 -24.02
CA ARG A 199 17.59 36.49 -23.35
C ARG A 199 16.61 36.01 -22.27
N GLY A 200 16.40 34.70 -22.14
CA GLY A 200 15.45 34.11 -21.19
C GLY A 200 14.03 33.93 -21.75
N ASN A 201 13.83 34.13 -23.06
CA ASN A 201 12.54 33.91 -23.71
C ASN A 201 12.29 32.44 -23.99
N ILE A 202 11.06 31.97 -23.78
CA ILE A 202 10.67 30.57 -23.96
C ILE A 202 10.60 30.22 -25.45
N LEU A 203 11.43 29.27 -25.87
CA LEU A 203 11.45 28.71 -27.23
C LEU A 203 10.57 27.46 -27.34
N LEU A 204 10.59 26.61 -26.32
CA LEU A 204 9.81 25.36 -26.25
C LEU A 204 9.31 25.14 -24.83
N VAL A 205 8.13 24.55 -24.71
CA VAL A 205 7.50 24.18 -23.43
C VAL A 205 6.73 22.87 -23.61
N ASN A 206 6.77 22.00 -22.61
CA ASN A 206 5.98 20.77 -22.62
C ASN A 206 4.61 20.96 -21.94
N GLN A 207 3.70 20.03 -22.17
CA GLN A 207 2.37 20.07 -21.54
C GLN A 207 2.40 20.08 -20.01
N SER A 208 3.39 19.43 -19.40
CA SER A 208 3.52 19.38 -17.94
C SER A 208 3.79 20.77 -17.34
N LEU A 209 4.62 21.61 -17.97
CA LEU A 209 4.84 22.98 -17.50
C LEU A 209 3.62 23.86 -17.75
N ALA A 210 2.95 23.71 -18.90
CA ALA A 210 1.70 24.41 -19.20
C ALA A 210 0.62 24.14 -18.13
N LYS A 211 0.50 22.89 -17.66
CA LYS A 211 -0.39 22.48 -16.56
C LYS A 211 0.02 23.03 -15.18
N ILE A 212 1.33 23.13 -14.90
CA ILE A 212 1.84 23.74 -13.66
C ILE A 212 1.50 25.23 -13.62
N LEU A 213 1.62 25.90 -14.77
CA LEU A 213 1.35 27.33 -14.95
C LEU A 213 -0.13 27.69 -15.14
N ASP A 214 -0.98 26.69 -15.38
CA ASP A 214 -2.40 26.87 -15.72
C ASP A 214 -2.58 27.79 -16.95
N SER A 215 -1.77 27.56 -17.98
CA SER A 215 -1.70 28.40 -19.18
C SER A 215 -1.57 27.56 -20.45
N ASP A 216 -2.03 28.08 -21.58
CA ASP A 216 -1.89 27.42 -22.89
C ASP A 216 -0.43 27.46 -23.38
N ASP A 217 0.08 26.35 -23.92
CA ASP A 217 1.48 26.19 -24.33
C ASP A 217 1.88 27.23 -25.40
N LYS A 218 0.97 27.53 -26.33
CA LYS A 218 1.12 28.53 -27.38
C LYS A 218 1.19 29.97 -26.87
N MET A 219 0.62 30.24 -25.69
CA MET A 219 0.66 31.58 -25.09
C MET A 219 1.96 31.85 -24.33
N LEU A 220 2.71 30.80 -24.00
CA LEU A 220 3.96 30.87 -23.24
C LEU A 220 5.18 31.08 -24.15
N ILE A 221 5.13 30.62 -25.40
CA ILE A 221 6.22 30.79 -26.38
C ILE A 221 6.47 32.29 -26.63
N ASP A 222 7.74 32.66 -26.75
CA ASP A 222 8.24 34.04 -26.96
C ASP A 222 7.98 35.01 -25.79
N ARG A 223 7.62 34.48 -24.60
CA ARG A 223 7.60 35.26 -23.36
C ARG A 223 8.86 35.07 -22.55
N ASP A 224 9.25 36.09 -21.78
CA ASP A 224 10.31 35.99 -20.79
C ASP A 224 9.86 35.09 -19.63
N LEU A 225 10.60 34.01 -19.40
CA LEU A 225 10.35 33.06 -18.32
C LEU A 225 10.40 33.75 -16.95
N SER A 226 11.19 34.82 -16.82
CA SER A 226 11.36 35.63 -15.61
C SER A 226 10.15 36.50 -15.27
N ALA A 227 9.33 36.83 -16.28
CA ALA A 227 8.14 37.66 -16.12
C ALA A 227 6.90 36.86 -15.65
N LEU A 228 6.99 35.54 -15.57
CA LEU A 228 5.95 34.70 -14.98
C LEU A 228 5.81 34.99 -13.46
N LEU A 229 4.63 34.74 -12.88
CA LEU A 229 4.25 35.16 -11.52
C LEU A 229 4.99 34.38 -10.39
N TRP A 230 6.30 34.56 -10.27
CA TRP A 230 7.14 33.98 -9.21
C TRP A 230 7.03 34.81 -7.93
N ARG A 231 6.68 34.18 -6.79
CA ARG A 231 6.65 34.86 -5.49
C ARG A 231 7.70 34.28 -4.56
N LYS A 232 8.81 34.99 -4.36
CA LYS A 232 9.86 34.61 -3.39
C LYS A 232 9.29 34.57 -1.96
N LEU A 233 9.47 33.46 -1.26
CA LEU A 233 9.22 33.35 0.19
C LEU A 233 10.39 34.02 0.95
N LYS A 234 10.10 35.18 1.55
CA LYS A 234 10.78 35.86 2.68
C LYS A 234 12.25 35.47 2.97
N ARG A 235 13.18 36.31 2.47
CA ARG A 235 14.05 37.22 3.26
C ARG A 235 14.59 38.27 2.29
N GLU A 236 14.35 39.54 2.59
CA GLU A 236 14.70 40.72 1.78
C GLU A 236 16.22 41.01 1.69
N SER A 237 17.10 40.06 2.03
CA SER A 237 18.54 40.33 2.14
C SER A 237 19.46 39.57 1.17
N GLU A 238 18.95 38.66 0.34
CA GLU A 238 19.75 38.00 -0.70
C GLU A 238 18.97 37.94 -2.01
N LEU A 239 19.32 38.82 -2.96
CA LEU A 239 18.88 38.76 -4.34
C LEU A 239 19.50 37.52 -5.02
N ALA A 240 19.00 36.32 -4.71
CA ALA A 240 19.35 35.12 -5.46
C ALA A 240 18.79 35.28 -6.89
N GLU A 241 19.66 35.27 -7.89
CA GLU A 241 19.30 35.29 -9.30
C GLU A 241 18.48 34.05 -9.68
N LEU A 242 17.67 34.16 -10.73
CA LEU A 242 16.84 33.06 -11.20
C LEU A 242 17.73 31.94 -11.77
N PRO A 243 17.43 30.65 -11.51
CA PRO A 243 18.33 29.54 -11.84
C PRO A 243 18.81 29.51 -13.29
N TRP A 244 17.93 29.82 -14.24
CA TRP A 244 18.27 29.85 -15.67
C TRP A 244 19.10 31.05 -16.08
N LEU A 245 18.95 32.21 -15.41
CA LEU A 245 19.82 33.36 -15.65
C LEU A 245 21.23 33.09 -15.13
N THR A 246 21.34 32.45 -13.96
CA THR A 246 22.63 32.00 -13.42
C THR A 246 23.26 30.95 -14.34
N ALA A 247 22.48 29.96 -14.80
CA ALA A 247 22.96 28.95 -15.74
C ALA A 247 23.45 29.56 -17.08
N LEU A 248 22.70 30.53 -17.64
CA LEU A 248 23.08 31.23 -18.87
C LEU A 248 24.35 32.08 -18.70
N ARG A 249 24.50 32.78 -17.57
CA ARG A 249 25.65 33.67 -17.30
C ARG A 249 26.91 32.88 -16.97
N GLU A 250 26.79 31.89 -16.09
CA GLU A 250 27.93 31.14 -15.57
C GLU A 250 28.26 29.92 -16.43
N ASN A 251 27.42 29.61 -17.43
CA ASN A 251 27.52 28.43 -18.28
C ASN A 251 27.65 27.14 -17.46
N LYS A 252 26.77 26.98 -16.47
CA LYS A 252 26.77 25.87 -15.51
C LYS A 252 25.38 25.32 -15.29
N THR A 253 25.32 24.10 -14.79
CA THR A 253 24.10 23.49 -14.28
C THR A 253 23.82 23.98 -12.85
N VAL A 254 22.60 24.45 -12.63
CA VAL A 254 22.04 24.82 -11.33
C VAL A 254 20.93 23.81 -11.03
N THR A 255 21.00 23.14 -9.88
CA THR A 255 20.01 22.13 -9.48
C THR A 255 19.34 22.48 -8.16
N ASP A 256 18.17 21.90 -7.97
CA ASP A 256 17.40 21.83 -6.74
C ASP A 256 17.07 23.18 -6.11
N VAL A 257 16.84 24.21 -6.92
CA VAL A 257 16.49 25.54 -6.39
C VAL A 257 14.99 25.59 -6.10
N PRO A 258 14.58 25.68 -4.81
CA PRO A 258 13.18 25.75 -4.46
C PRO A 258 12.60 27.13 -4.83
N MET A 259 11.45 27.12 -5.50
CA MET A 259 10.74 28.32 -5.89
C MET A 259 9.24 28.15 -5.64
N ASN A 260 8.58 29.28 -5.42
CA ASN A 260 7.14 29.33 -5.23
C ASN A 260 6.50 30.06 -6.41
N LEU A 261 5.64 29.36 -7.12
CA LEU A 261 4.88 29.90 -8.23
C LEU A 261 3.44 30.16 -7.80
N ARG A 262 2.89 31.30 -8.21
CA ARG A 262 1.47 31.57 -8.10
C ARG A 262 0.78 31.27 -9.44
N ARG A 263 -0.20 30.36 -9.43
CA ARG A 263 -1.06 30.08 -10.59
C ARG A 263 -2.01 31.25 -10.88
N GLU A 264 -2.58 31.29 -12.08
CA GLU A 264 -3.64 32.25 -12.42
C GLU A 264 -4.87 32.09 -11.51
N SER A 265 -5.18 30.86 -11.08
CA SER A 265 -6.21 30.55 -10.07
C SER A 265 -5.98 31.23 -8.72
N GLY A 266 -4.76 31.68 -8.44
CA GLY A 266 -4.34 32.27 -7.16
C GLY A 266 -3.63 31.29 -6.22
N ASP A 267 -3.61 29.99 -6.54
CA ASP A 267 -2.95 28.96 -5.74
C ASP A 267 -1.42 29.08 -5.77
N ILE A 268 -0.77 28.67 -4.68
CA ILE A 268 0.70 28.63 -4.58
C ILE A 268 1.17 27.20 -4.75
N VAL A 269 2.06 26.99 -5.71
CA VAL A 269 2.75 25.72 -5.98
C VAL A 269 4.20 25.85 -5.54
N ASN A 270 4.69 24.85 -4.83
CA ASN A 270 6.09 24.73 -4.50
C ASN A 270 6.75 23.86 -5.55
N ILE A 271 7.74 24.41 -6.22
CA ILE A 271 8.44 23.79 -7.33
C ILE A 271 9.93 23.75 -7.07
N LEU A 272 10.57 22.69 -7.55
CA LEU A 272 12.00 22.57 -7.59
C LEU A 272 12.46 22.87 -9.02
N VAL A 273 13.36 23.83 -9.19
CA VAL A 273 13.84 24.29 -10.50
C VAL A 273 15.28 23.90 -10.71
N ASN A 274 15.53 23.21 -11.83
CA ASN A 274 16.88 22.97 -12.34
C ASN A 274 17.05 23.72 -13.65
N ALA A 275 18.23 24.25 -13.90
CA ALA A 275 18.55 24.90 -15.17
C ALA A 275 19.96 24.52 -15.63
N THR A 276 20.12 24.19 -16.91
CA THR A 276 21.41 23.87 -17.52
C THR A 276 21.58 24.67 -18.81
N SER A 277 22.74 25.30 -18.99
CA SER A 277 23.07 26.00 -20.24
C SER A 277 23.22 25.03 -21.41
N ILE A 278 22.73 25.43 -22.58
CA ILE A 278 22.88 24.70 -23.84
C ILE A 278 24.05 25.34 -24.60
N SER A 279 25.20 24.66 -24.61
CA SER A 279 26.42 25.12 -25.26
C SER A 279 27.09 23.95 -25.99
N PRO A 280 26.85 23.76 -27.31
CA PRO A 280 27.37 22.63 -28.09
C PRO A 280 28.89 22.54 -28.07
N ASP A 281 29.57 23.69 -28.05
CA ASP A 281 31.04 23.80 -28.10
C ASP A 281 31.64 24.16 -26.74
N GLY A 282 30.84 24.20 -25.67
CA GLY A 282 31.24 24.62 -24.32
C GLY A 282 31.57 26.12 -24.18
N ILE A 283 31.73 26.86 -25.29
CA ILE A 283 32.15 28.26 -25.33
C ILE A 283 30.97 29.20 -25.60
N THR A 284 30.09 28.87 -26.54
CA THR A 284 28.94 29.71 -26.92
C THR A 284 27.64 29.18 -26.34
N VAL A 285 27.11 29.87 -25.33
CA VAL A 285 25.79 29.55 -24.76
C VAL A 285 24.70 29.93 -25.75
N HIS A 286 23.87 29.00 -26.22
CA HIS A 286 22.75 29.25 -27.14
C HIS A 286 21.41 29.47 -26.41
N GLY A 287 21.30 28.96 -25.19
CA GLY A 287 20.07 29.00 -24.40
C GLY A 287 20.23 28.19 -23.12
N ALA A 288 19.13 27.88 -22.44
CA ALA A 288 19.12 26.98 -21.29
C ALA A 288 17.92 26.03 -21.31
N LEU A 289 18.13 24.81 -20.83
CA LEU A 289 17.09 23.85 -20.52
C LEU A 289 16.71 24.01 -19.04
N VAL A 290 15.43 24.23 -18.76
CA VAL A 290 14.89 24.45 -17.42
C VAL A 290 13.84 23.40 -17.11
N THR A 291 13.99 22.71 -15.98
CA THR A 291 13.02 21.71 -15.51
C THR A 291 12.36 22.17 -14.21
N PHE A 292 11.06 21.91 -14.08
CA PHE A 292 10.17 22.34 -13.01
C PHE A 292 9.47 21.11 -12.43
N LYS A 293 9.79 20.76 -11.19
CA LYS A 293 9.19 19.62 -10.50
C LYS A 293 8.25 20.11 -9.42
N ASP A 294 6.96 19.77 -9.51
CA ASP A 294 5.99 20.09 -8.47
C ASP A 294 6.22 19.19 -7.24
N VAL A 295 6.65 19.80 -6.14
CA VAL A 295 6.91 19.10 -4.87
C VAL A 295 5.86 19.41 -3.81
N THR A 296 4.76 20.10 -4.18
CA THR A 296 3.75 20.59 -3.23
C THR A 296 3.14 19.48 -2.39
N ALA A 297 2.80 18.33 -3.01
CA ALA A 297 2.22 17.19 -2.28
C ALA A 297 3.23 16.52 -1.33
N ILE A 298 4.49 16.43 -1.75
CA ILE A 298 5.57 15.82 -0.96
C ILE A 298 5.91 16.70 0.25
N GLU A 299 6.03 18.02 0.06
CA GLU A 299 6.29 18.94 1.15
C GLU A 299 5.15 19.00 2.17
N ARG A 300 3.90 18.92 1.73
CA ARG A 300 2.75 18.80 2.65
C ARG A 300 2.85 17.53 3.48
N LYS A 301 3.07 16.37 2.86
CA LYS A 301 3.25 15.09 3.57
C LYS A 301 4.44 15.12 4.54
N ASN A 302 5.59 15.68 4.13
CA ASN A 302 6.77 15.80 4.99
C ASN A 302 6.52 16.71 6.20
N ARG A 303 5.73 17.78 6.03
CA ARG A 303 5.32 18.66 7.13
C ARG A 303 4.40 17.93 8.10
N ASP A 304 3.39 17.23 7.59
CA ASP A 304 2.45 16.47 8.42
C ASP A 304 3.17 15.36 9.20
N LEU A 305 4.10 14.66 8.55
CA LEU A 305 4.94 13.64 9.17
C LEU A 305 5.83 14.22 10.27
N SER A 306 6.47 15.37 10.02
CA SER A 306 7.28 16.05 11.04
C SER A 306 6.46 16.43 12.28
N ILE A 307 5.22 16.89 12.09
CA ILE A 307 4.31 17.21 13.20
C ILE A 307 3.94 15.95 13.98
N ALA A 308 3.62 14.85 13.29
CA ALA A 308 3.30 13.58 13.93
C ALA A 308 4.50 13.01 14.72
N TYR A 309 5.70 13.05 14.14
CA TYR A 309 6.93 12.60 14.78
C TYR A 309 7.22 13.35 16.09
N ASN A 310 7.09 14.69 16.08
CA ASN A 310 7.29 15.50 17.27
C ASN A 310 6.26 15.19 18.37
N LYS A 311 4.99 14.96 18.01
CA LYS A 311 3.96 14.52 18.97
C LYS A 311 4.29 13.16 19.58
N LEU A 312 4.78 12.23 18.76
CA LEU A 312 5.15 10.89 19.22
C LEU A 312 6.32 10.94 20.22
N GLN A 313 7.38 11.70 19.93
CA GLN A 313 8.49 11.88 20.86
C GLN A 313 8.07 12.51 22.19
N GLN A 314 7.16 13.48 22.15
CA GLN A 314 6.62 14.09 23.37
C GLN A 314 5.85 13.06 24.21
N SER A 315 5.02 12.24 23.57
CA SER A 315 4.28 11.15 24.23
C SER A 315 5.21 10.10 24.84
N GLU A 316 6.27 9.70 24.15
CA GLU A 316 7.26 8.75 24.67
C GLU A 316 7.94 9.27 25.95
N THR A 317 8.31 10.56 25.94
CA THR A 317 8.95 11.19 27.09
C THR A 317 8.03 11.24 28.31
N GLU A 318 6.74 11.53 28.08
CA GLU A 318 5.73 11.57 29.13
C GLU A 318 5.43 10.18 29.71
N ILE A 319 5.29 9.16 28.85
CA ILE A 319 5.13 7.76 29.24
C ILE A 319 6.34 7.31 30.07
N LYS A 320 7.56 7.68 29.67
CA LYS A 320 8.78 7.32 30.40
C LYS A 320 8.82 7.94 31.81
N LYS A 321 8.37 9.20 31.95
CA LYS A 321 8.25 9.87 33.25
C LYS A 321 7.21 9.18 34.14
N GLN A 322 6.04 8.87 33.59
CA GLN A 322 4.97 8.15 34.31
C GLN A 322 5.42 6.75 34.72
N ASN A 323 6.11 6.01 33.84
CA ASN A 323 6.65 4.68 34.15
C ASN A 323 7.70 4.72 35.29
N ASN A 324 8.57 5.73 35.32
CA ASN A 324 9.51 5.89 36.43
C ASN A 324 8.80 6.17 37.76
N GLN A 325 7.75 7.00 37.73
CA GLN A 325 6.95 7.28 38.92
C GLN A 325 6.13 6.06 39.38
N LEU A 326 5.58 5.29 38.44
CA LEU A 326 4.93 4.01 38.73
C LEU A 326 5.90 3.00 39.34
N LYS A 327 7.13 2.90 38.82
CA LYS A 327 8.18 2.04 39.41
C LYS A 327 8.52 2.46 40.84
N TYR A 328 8.62 3.76 41.12
CA TYR A 328 8.85 4.26 42.46
C TYR A 328 7.70 3.91 43.41
N LEU A 329 6.44 4.18 43.01
CA LEU A 329 5.25 3.84 43.80
C LEU A 329 5.03 2.34 43.95
N ALA A 330 5.47 1.53 42.98
CA ALA A 330 5.39 0.09 43.03
C ALA A 330 6.35 -0.53 44.06
N ASN A 331 7.40 0.20 44.48
CA ASN A 331 8.43 -0.28 45.39
C ASN A 331 8.47 0.45 46.75
N HIS A 332 7.88 1.64 46.87
CA HIS A 332 7.86 2.41 48.11
C HIS A 332 6.44 2.60 48.66
N ASP A 333 6.31 2.73 49.97
CA ASP A 333 5.08 3.15 50.63
C ASP A 333 4.89 4.68 50.46
N PRO A 334 3.72 5.14 49.98
CA PRO A 334 3.51 6.54 49.63
C PRO A 334 3.46 7.49 50.83
N LEU A 335 3.25 6.97 52.05
CA LEU A 335 3.17 7.76 53.28
C LEU A 335 4.55 7.94 53.92
N THR A 336 5.36 6.88 53.93
CA THR A 336 6.60 6.81 54.73
C THR A 336 7.88 6.87 53.91
N THR A 337 7.79 6.72 52.58
CA THR A 337 8.93 6.56 51.65
C THR A 337 9.80 5.31 51.88
N CYS A 338 9.52 4.53 52.92
CA CYS A 338 10.12 3.23 53.16
C CYS A 338 9.74 2.25 52.04
N LEU A 339 10.46 1.12 51.94
CA LEU A 339 10.05 0.05 51.03
C LEU A 339 8.62 -0.41 51.38
N ASN A 340 7.80 -0.65 50.37
CA ASN A 340 6.56 -1.34 50.63
C ASN A 340 6.85 -2.82 50.92
N ARG A 341 5.91 -3.51 51.56
CA ARG A 341 6.06 -4.93 51.95
C ARG A 341 6.61 -5.80 50.82
N ARG A 342 6.10 -5.64 49.59
CA ARG A 342 6.56 -6.43 48.44
C ARG A 342 8.04 -6.20 48.13
N ALA A 343 8.46 -4.94 47.99
CA ALA A 343 9.85 -4.59 47.69
C ALA A 343 10.79 -4.92 48.85
N LEU A 344 10.33 -4.81 50.10
CA LEU A 344 11.09 -5.23 51.27
C LEU A 344 11.44 -6.72 51.20
N PHE A 345 10.47 -7.60 50.95
CA PHE A 345 10.74 -9.05 50.86
C PHE A 345 11.64 -9.41 49.68
N GLU A 346 11.44 -8.76 48.53
CA GLU A 346 12.27 -8.99 47.34
C GLU A 346 13.73 -8.58 47.57
N GLN A 347 13.98 -7.42 48.18
CA GLN A 347 15.33 -6.98 48.53
C GLN A 347 15.92 -7.76 49.69
N PHE A 348 15.11 -8.19 50.66
CA PHE A 348 15.56 -9.01 51.78
C PHE A 348 16.02 -10.39 51.30
N GLU A 349 15.33 -11.01 50.34
CA GLU A 349 15.78 -12.26 49.73
C GLU A 349 17.14 -12.11 49.04
N GLN A 350 17.35 -11.00 48.32
CA GLN A 350 18.64 -10.69 47.68
C GLN A 350 19.76 -10.48 48.72
N LEU A 351 19.47 -9.71 49.78
CA LEU A 351 20.41 -9.47 50.88
C LEU A 351 20.74 -10.77 51.62
N TYR A 352 19.74 -11.63 51.88
CA TYR A 352 19.93 -12.95 52.48
C TYR A 352 20.89 -13.82 51.67
N GLN A 353 20.69 -13.91 50.35
CA GLN A 353 21.59 -14.66 49.47
C GLN A 353 23.01 -14.09 49.50
N SER A 354 23.15 -12.76 49.45
CA SER A 354 24.45 -12.09 49.48
C SER A 354 25.20 -12.30 50.81
N ALA A 355 24.48 -12.21 51.95
CA ALA A 355 25.03 -12.38 53.29
C ALA A 355 25.41 -13.84 53.54
N PHE A 356 24.60 -14.79 53.06
CA PHE A 356 24.89 -16.22 53.13
C PHE A 356 26.19 -16.59 52.39
N LEU A 357 26.38 -16.09 51.17
CA LEU A 357 27.60 -16.32 50.39
C LEU A 357 28.85 -15.69 51.04
N SER A 358 28.67 -14.55 51.70
CA SER A 358 29.75 -13.76 52.29
C SER A 358 30.07 -14.14 53.74
N GLY A 359 29.26 -15.02 54.36
CA GLY A 359 29.36 -15.36 55.78
C GLY A 359 29.08 -14.18 56.72
N ARG A 360 28.27 -13.19 56.27
CA ARG A 360 27.90 -12.02 57.07
C ARG A 360 26.65 -12.30 57.88
N ASP A 361 26.59 -11.78 59.10
CA ASP A 361 25.40 -11.88 59.95
C ASP A 361 24.27 -11.01 59.38
N LEU A 362 23.04 -11.48 59.52
CA LEU A 362 21.86 -10.75 59.07
C LEU A 362 20.80 -10.87 60.17
N THR A 363 20.23 -9.75 60.59
CA THR A 363 19.25 -9.72 61.68
C THR A 363 17.98 -8.97 61.27
N CYS A 364 16.83 -9.58 61.53
CA CYS A 364 15.50 -9.02 61.24
C CYS A 364 14.88 -8.43 62.51
N LEU A 365 14.34 -7.22 62.39
CA LEU A 365 13.59 -6.53 63.42
C LEU A 365 12.15 -6.34 62.93
N MET A 366 11.18 -6.68 63.78
CA MET A 366 9.77 -6.33 63.60
C MET A 366 9.38 -5.30 64.65
N ILE A 367 8.78 -4.19 64.21
CA ILE A 367 8.60 -2.97 65.00
C ILE A 367 7.14 -2.54 64.91
N ASP A 368 6.54 -2.21 66.06
CA ASP A 368 5.14 -1.76 66.12
C ASP A 368 4.97 -0.61 67.12
N VAL A 369 4.08 0.33 66.77
CA VAL A 369 3.71 1.46 67.63
C VAL A 369 2.71 1.02 68.69
N ASP A 370 3.12 1.08 69.95
CA ASP A 370 2.27 0.68 71.06
C ASP A 370 1.03 1.58 71.15
N HIS A 371 -0.14 0.95 71.29
CA HIS A 371 -1.42 1.64 71.44
C HIS A 371 -1.78 2.60 70.29
N PHE A 372 -1.29 2.36 69.07
CA PHE A 372 -1.55 3.22 67.91
C PHE A 372 -3.05 3.46 67.64
N LYS A 373 -3.90 2.44 67.83
CA LYS A 373 -5.36 2.62 67.75
C LYS A 373 -5.87 3.75 68.67
N SER A 374 -5.34 3.86 69.89
CA SER A 374 -5.68 4.94 70.81
C SER A 374 -5.22 6.30 70.29
N VAL A 375 -4.12 6.36 69.53
CA VAL A 375 -3.65 7.60 68.88
C VAL A 375 -4.66 8.05 67.83
N ASN A 376 -5.09 7.14 66.95
CA ASN A 376 -6.11 7.42 65.95
C ASN A 376 -7.45 7.82 66.57
N ASP A 377 -7.88 7.09 67.60
CA ASP A 377 -9.16 7.35 68.28
C ASP A 377 -9.16 8.68 69.05
N THR A 378 -8.00 9.16 69.50
CA THR A 378 -7.88 10.39 70.31
C THR A 378 -7.53 11.63 69.48
N TYR A 379 -6.63 11.49 68.50
CA TYR A 379 -6.03 12.61 67.76
C TYR A 379 -6.41 12.63 66.28
N GLY A 380 -7.12 11.60 65.79
CA GLY A 380 -7.56 11.47 64.42
C GLY A 380 -6.52 10.86 63.49
N HIS A 381 -7.00 10.32 62.36
CA HIS A 381 -6.18 9.58 61.39
C HIS A 381 -5.03 10.41 60.78
N ALA A 382 -5.23 11.72 60.56
CA ALA A 382 -4.17 12.59 60.02
C ALA A 382 -2.95 12.69 60.96
N VAL A 383 -3.17 12.70 62.29
CA VAL A 383 -2.07 12.66 63.27
C VAL A 383 -1.46 11.27 63.36
N GLY A 384 -2.27 10.22 63.19
CA GLY A 384 -1.76 8.85 63.03
C GLY A 384 -0.84 8.69 61.82
N ASP A 385 -1.18 9.30 60.69
CA ASP A 385 -0.36 9.32 59.49
C ASP A 385 0.95 10.09 59.71
N ASP A 386 0.92 11.25 60.40
CA ASP A 386 2.11 11.99 60.81
C ASP A 386 3.04 11.14 61.71
N VAL A 387 2.46 10.33 62.61
CA VAL A 387 3.21 9.40 63.48
C VAL A 387 3.85 8.27 62.68
N ILE A 388 3.13 7.67 61.74
CA ILE A 388 3.64 6.60 60.89
C ILE A 388 4.76 7.13 59.97
N ALA A 389 4.56 8.30 59.35
CA ALA A 389 5.58 8.97 58.54
C ALA A 389 6.83 9.34 59.36
N GLY A 390 6.63 9.88 60.57
CA GLY A 390 7.70 10.20 61.50
C GLY A 390 8.51 8.97 61.94
N LEU A 391 7.84 7.85 62.21
CA LEU A 391 8.48 6.58 62.53
C LEU A 391 9.27 6.04 61.33
N GLY A 392 8.70 6.04 60.13
CA GLY A 392 9.39 5.60 58.91
C GLY A 392 10.69 6.38 58.67
N HIS A 393 10.65 7.71 58.83
CA HIS A 393 11.86 8.54 58.74
C HIS A 393 12.89 8.23 59.85
N ALA A 394 12.44 8.00 61.09
CA ALA A 394 13.36 7.65 62.18
C ALA A 394 14.04 6.29 61.94
N LEU A 395 13.34 5.33 61.32
CA LEU A 395 13.90 4.03 60.97
C LEU A 395 14.89 4.12 59.80
N LEU A 396 14.58 4.91 58.76
CA LEU A 396 15.48 5.16 57.64
C LEU A 396 16.77 5.89 58.07
N GLU A 397 16.69 6.79 59.06
CA GLU A 397 17.86 7.50 59.60
C GLU A 397 18.70 6.62 60.53
N ALA A 398 18.07 5.67 61.23
CA ALA A 398 18.76 4.72 62.09
C ALA A 398 19.39 3.56 61.31
N GLY A 399 18.89 3.26 60.11
CA GLY A 399 19.48 2.28 59.21
C GLY A 399 20.67 2.83 58.43
N GLY A 400 21.65 1.97 58.16
CA GLY A 400 22.72 2.23 57.22
C GLY A 400 22.26 2.19 55.75
N PRO A 401 23.12 2.60 54.80
CA PRO A 401 22.79 2.60 53.38
C PRO A 401 22.53 1.21 52.77
N GLU A 402 23.00 0.15 53.44
CA GLU A 402 22.81 -1.24 53.03
C GLU A 402 21.70 -1.95 53.82
N ASP A 403 21.09 -1.27 54.81
CA ASP A 403 20.00 -1.80 55.61
C ASP A 403 18.66 -1.60 54.91
N LEU A 404 17.72 -2.52 55.11
CA LEU A 404 16.38 -2.39 54.56
C LEU A 404 15.43 -1.88 55.61
N VAL A 405 14.61 -0.90 55.22
CA VAL A 405 13.49 -0.42 56.02
C VAL A 405 12.24 -0.49 55.16
N GLY A 406 11.25 -1.25 55.61
CA GLY A 406 9.98 -1.36 54.93
C GLY A 406 8.79 -1.28 55.87
N ARG A 407 7.69 -0.71 55.37
CA ARG A 407 6.42 -0.75 56.08
C ARG A 407 5.78 -2.11 55.83
N TYR A 408 5.62 -2.89 56.90
CA TYR A 408 5.09 -4.25 56.84
C TYR A 408 3.56 -4.26 56.69
N GLY A 409 2.88 -3.34 57.40
CA GLY A 409 1.44 -3.11 57.25
C GLY A 409 0.86 -2.30 58.41
N GLY A 410 -0.09 -1.40 58.15
CA GLY A 410 -0.69 -0.58 59.21
C GLY A 410 0.35 0.26 59.96
N GLU A 411 0.49 0.02 61.27
CA GLU A 411 1.49 0.61 62.17
C GLU A 411 2.79 -0.20 62.32
N GLU A 412 2.93 -1.31 61.59
CA GLU A 412 4.05 -2.24 61.68
C GLU A 412 5.12 -1.97 60.62
N PHE A 413 6.37 -2.01 61.05
CA PHE A 413 7.57 -1.83 60.24
C PHE A 413 8.50 -3.01 60.42
N CYS A 414 9.23 -3.33 59.36
CA CYS A 414 10.27 -4.33 59.38
C CYS A 414 11.58 -3.71 58.91
N MET A 415 12.63 -3.99 59.67
CA MET A 415 13.97 -3.50 59.41
C MET A 415 14.94 -4.69 59.36
N VAL A 416 15.83 -4.70 58.38
CA VAL A 416 16.83 -5.76 58.19
C VAL A 416 18.20 -5.12 58.26
N LEU A 417 19.03 -5.59 59.19
CA LEU A 417 20.37 -5.07 59.43
C LEU A 417 21.41 -6.00 58.79
N ASP A 418 22.15 -5.50 57.81
CA ASP A 418 23.21 -6.24 57.11
C ASP A 418 24.53 -6.17 57.88
N GLY A 419 25.07 -7.32 58.28
CA GLY A 419 26.31 -7.43 59.05
C GLY A 419 26.16 -7.25 60.56
N ALA A 420 24.94 -7.15 61.10
CA ALA A 420 24.70 -7.01 62.53
C ALA A 420 24.39 -8.35 63.19
N ASP A 421 25.16 -8.69 64.24
CA ASP A 421 24.83 -9.81 65.12
C ASP A 421 23.59 -9.51 65.99
N ILE A 422 23.07 -10.52 66.68
CA ILE A 422 21.83 -10.38 67.45
C ILE A 422 21.95 -9.41 68.65
N ASN A 423 23.16 -9.17 69.15
CA ASN A 423 23.40 -8.25 70.27
C ASN A 423 23.52 -6.81 69.77
N ALA A 424 24.21 -6.59 68.65
CA ALA A 424 24.30 -5.33 67.95
C ALA A 424 22.91 -4.88 67.48
N ALA A 425 22.12 -5.80 66.91
CA ALA A 425 20.73 -5.54 66.53
C ALA A 425 19.85 -5.16 67.74
N LYS A 426 20.09 -5.76 68.92
CA LYS A 426 19.41 -5.37 70.15
C LYS A 426 19.80 -3.98 70.62
N GLN A 427 21.06 -3.58 70.46
CA GLN A 427 21.47 -2.22 70.76
C GLN A 427 20.78 -1.21 69.84
N VAL A 428 20.75 -1.47 68.53
CA VAL A 428 20.02 -0.64 67.55
C VAL A 428 18.53 -0.55 67.90
N ALA A 429 17.90 -1.66 68.30
CA ALA A 429 16.50 -1.68 68.72
C ALA A 429 16.22 -0.80 69.97
N GLU A 430 17.09 -0.82 70.98
CA GLU A 430 16.91 0.04 72.16
C GLU A 430 17.21 1.51 71.85
N GLU A 431 18.19 1.81 70.99
CA GLU A 431 18.45 3.17 70.50
C GLU A 431 17.23 3.71 69.74
N LEU A 432 16.63 2.91 68.87
CA LEU A 432 15.38 3.23 68.16
C LEU A 432 14.22 3.53 69.12
N ARG A 433 14.04 2.72 70.16
CA ARG A 433 13.02 2.97 71.20
C ARG A 433 13.19 4.33 71.87
N HIS A 434 14.42 4.67 72.25
CA HIS A 434 14.72 5.95 72.88
C HIS A 434 14.51 7.13 71.92
N LEU A 435 14.93 6.97 70.66
CA LEU A 435 14.74 7.97 69.61
C LEU A 435 13.26 8.25 69.35
N VAL A 436 12.42 7.23 69.26
CA VAL A 436 10.97 7.37 69.06
C VAL A 436 10.32 8.07 70.26
N LYS A 437 10.70 7.74 71.50
CA LYS A 437 10.22 8.47 72.68
C LYS A 437 10.59 9.95 72.66
N GLN A 438 11.80 10.28 72.20
CA GLN A 438 12.28 11.65 72.14
C GLN A 438 11.57 12.48 71.05
N ARG A 439 11.29 11.87 69.88
CA ARG A 439 10.74 12.56 68.71
C ARG A 439 9.21 12.53 68.62
N SER A 440 8.55 11.55 69.24
CA SER A 440 7.09 11.39 69.20
C SER A 440 6.25 12.59 69.68
N PRO A 441 6.68 13.43 70.65
CA PRO A 441 5.94 14.65 71.01
C PRO A 441 5.77 15.61 69.82
N ALA A 442 6.77 15.69 68.94
CA ALA A 442 6.73 16.55 67.76
C ALA A 442 5.71 16.04 66.73
N TRP A 443 5.61 14.71 66.55
CA TRP A 443 4.67 14.08 65.62
C TRP A 443 3.22 14.18 66.12
N LEU A 444 3.02 13.97 67.43
CA LEU A 444 1.72 14.11 68.09
C LEU A 444 1.27 15.57 68.23
N LYS A 445 2.19 16.54 68.08
CA LYS A 445 1.97 17.96 68.36
C LYS A 445 1.47 18.20 69.80
N GLN A 446 1.95 17.37 70.74
CA GLN A 446 1.53 17.32 72.14
C GLN A 446 2.71 16.89 73.02
N ASP A 447 2.70 17.25 74.31
CA ASP A 447 3.72 16.85 75.29
C ASP A 447 3.48 15.42 75.82
N LYS A 448 3.26 14.47 74.92
CA LYS A 448 3.11 13.04 75.21
C LYS A 448 4.09 12.24 74.35
N THR A 449 4.63 11.18 74.94
CA THR A 449 5.56 10.28 74.26
C THR A 449 4.84 9.00 73.82
N LEU A 450 5.26 8.47 72.66
CA LEU A 450 4.87 7.16 72.15
C LEU A 450 5.98 6.16 72.47
N SER A 451 5.57 4.92 72.69
CA SER A 451 6.48 3.78 72.79
C SER A 451 6.35 2.87 71.57
N ILE A 452 7.44 2.16 71.28
CA ILE A 452 7.45 1.08 70.30
C ILE A 452 7.91 -0.21 70.99
N SER A 453 7.32 -1.31 70.53
CA SER A 453 7.75 -2.66 70.86
C SER A 453 8.50 -3.25 69.67
N ILE A 454 9.58 -4.00 69.94
CA ILE A 454 10.46 -4.55 68.89
C ILE A 454 10.72 -6.03 69.16
N GLY A 455 10.55 -6.87 68.13
CA GLY A 455 10.98 -8.26 68.11
C GLY A 455 12.21 -8.43 67.22
N ILE A 456 13.20 -9.21 67.66
CA ILE A 456 14.49 -9.38 67.00
C ILE A 456 14.72 -10.87 66.72
N ALA A 457 15.08 -11.22 65.49
CA ALA A 457 15.46 -12.59 65.13
C ALA A 457 16.69 -12.59 64.21
N ALA A 458 17.70 -13.39 64.57
CA ALA A 458 18.82 -13.67 63.68
C ALA A 458 18.37 -14.54 62.50
N VAL A 459 18.98 -14.32 61.35
CA VAL A 459 18.72 -15.10 60.15
C VAL A 459 19.73 -16.24 60.07
N ASP A 460 19.33 -17.45 60.46
CA ASP A 460 20.22 -18.61 60.49
C ASP A 460 20.58 -19.08 59.07
N GLY A 461 21.85 -18.90 58.70
CA GLY A 461 22.36 -19.20 57.35
C GLY A 461 22.30 -20.67 56.92
N ARG A 462 22.04 -21.65 57.80
CA ARG A 462 22.11 -23.08 57.44
C ARG A 462 20.77 -23.78 57.20
N ALA A 463 19.63 -23.13 57.49
CA ALA A 463 18.30 -23.74 57.33
C ALA A 463 17.10 -22.75 57.28
N GLY A 464 17.32 -21.43 57.37
CA GLY A 464 16.23 -20.46 57.45
C GLY A 464 15.74 -19.94 56.09
N THR A 465 14.48 -19.53 56.02
CA THR A 465 13.93 -18.70 54.91
C THR A 465 13.73 -17.27 55.41
N VAL A 466 13.68 -16.27 54.51
CA VAL A 466 13.34 -14.89 54.87
C VAL A 466 11.99 -14.83 55.62
N HIS A 467 11.01 -15.60 55.17
CA HIS A 467 9.73 -15.74 55.86
C HIS A 467 9.86 -16.27 57.29
N ALA A 468 10.74 -17.24 57.53
CA ALA A 468 10.99 -17.76 58.87
C ALA A 468 11.62 -16.69 59.78
N ALA A 469 12.58 -15.91 59.27
CA ALA A 469 13.19 -14.82 60.03
C ALA A 469 12.17 -13.73 60.43
N VAL A 470 11.31 -13.32 59.49
CA VAL A 470 10.23 -12.36 59.76
C VAL A 470 9.23 -12.92 60.78
N ASN A 471 8.82 -14.18 60.63
CA ASN A 471 7.89 -14.83 61.56
C ASN A 471 8.48 -14.98 62.98
N ASN A 472 9.78 -15.28 63.08
CA ASN A 472 10.48 -15.35 64.36
C ASN A 472 10.56 -13.97 65.02
N ALA A 473 10.86 -12.92 64.26
CA ALA A 473 10.86 -11.54 64.75
C ALA A 473 9.45 -11.12 65.20
N ASP A 474 8.41 -11.49 64.47
CA ASP A 474 7.01 -11.20 64.84
C ASP A 474 6.58 -11.92 66.13
N GLN A 475 6.96 -13.19 66.32
CA GLN A 475 6.72 -13.91 67.58
C GLN A 475 7.42 -13.27 68.78
N ALA A 476 8.63 -12.73 68.57
CA ALA A 476 9.34 -11.97 69.58
C ALA A 476 8.64 -10.63 69.88
N LEU A 477 8.11 -9.95 68.85
CA LEU A 477 7.30 -8.74 69.00
C LEU A 477 6.02 -9.01 69.80
N TYR A 478 5.32 -10.11 69.51
CA TYR A 478 4.15 -10.53 70.27
C TYR A 478 4.49 -10.75 71.76
N SER A 479 5.64 -11.36 72.03
CA SER A 479 6.15 -11.56 73.39
C SER A 479 6.47 -10.22 74.07
N ALA A 480 7.04 -9.25 73.34
CA ALA A 480 7.28 -7.89 73.82
C ALA A 480 5.96 -7.19 74.20
N LYS A 481 4.93 -7.31 73.35
CA LYS A 481 3.60 -6.75 73.60
C LYS A 481 2.92 -7.37 74.83
N LYS A 482 3.04 -8.69 75.04
CA LYS A 482 2.49 -9.39 76.22
C LYS A 482 3.23 -9.08 77.51
N ALA A 483 4.56 -8.92 77.47
CA ALA A 483 5.38 -8.73 78.66
C ALA A 483 5.28 -7.31 79.26
N GLY A 484 4.51 -6.41 78.65
CA GLY A 484 4.24 -5.06 79.14
C GLY A 484 4.61 -3.94 78.17
N ARG A 485 4.87 -4.26 76.88
CA ARG A 485 5.22 -3.30 75.80
C ARG A 485 6.51 -2.53 76.08
N ASP A 486 6.85 -1.57 75.21
CA ASP A 486 7.95 -0.64 75.41
C ASP A 486 9.30 -1.36 75.65
N ARG A 487 9.67 -2.32 74.79
CA ARG A 487 10.91 -3.12 74.93
C ARG A 487 11.33 -3.81 73.63
N ALA A 488 12.61 -4.17 73.54
CA ALA A 488 13.10 -5.10 72.52
C ALA A 488 13.25 -6.53 73.07
N VAL A 489 12.72 -7.53 72.36
CA VAL A 489 12.78 -8.95 72.73
C VAL A 489 13.48 -9.74 71.63
N ILE A 490 14.43 -10.60 72.02
CA ILE A 490 15.09 -11.54 71.11
C ILE A 490 14.26 -12.83 71.05
N TRP A 491 14.03 -13.33 69.84
CA TRP A 491 13.41 -14.62 69.61
C TRP A 491 14.29 -15.77 70.13
N ASN A 492 13.69 -16.69 70.88
CA ASN A 492 14.37 -17.86 71.42
C ASN A 492 13.54 -19.12 71.07
N PRO A 493 14.13 -20.17 70.44
CA PRO A 493 13.42 -21.40 70.07
C PRO A 493 12.81 -22.17 71.26
N SER A 494 13.23 -21.89 72.49
CA SER A 494 12.96 -22.73 73.67
C SER A 494 11.59 -22.51 74.34
N THR A 495 10.77 -21.57 73.87
CA THR A 495 9.55 -21.12 74.57
C THR A 495 8.22 -21.72 74.06
N GLN A 496 8.21 -22.61 73.06
CA GLN A 496 6.95 -23.13 72.45
C GLN A 496 6.24 -24.29 73.20
N ASN A 497 6.70 -24.73 74.38
CA ASN A 497 6.20 -25.97 75.00
C ASN A 497 5.30 -25.84 76.24
N LEU A 498 4.64 -24.69 76.49
CA LEU A 498 3.95 -24.47 77.78
C LEU A 498 2.46 -24.09 77.76
N ASP A 499 1.75 -24.03 76.62
CA ASP A 499 0.37 -23.46 76.62
C ASP A 499 -0.69 -24.23 75.80
N THR A 500 -0.67 -25.56 75.84
CA THR A 500 -1.84 -26.37 75.40
C THR A 500 -2.27 -27.37 76.46
N GLY A 501 -3.05 -26.89 77.40
CA GLY A 501 -3.84 -27.74 78.28
C GLY A 501 -4.60 -26.86 79.23
N HIS A 502 -5.91 -26.71 79.02
CA HIS A 502 -6.93 -26.60 80.05
C HIS A 502 -8.32 -26.73 79.37
N GLU A 503 -9.22 -27.41 80.08
CA GLU A 503 -10.67 -27.52 79.86
C GLU A 503 -11.18 -28.74 79.05
N ALA A 504 -11.10 -29.90 79.70
CA ALA A 504 -12.12 -30.93 79.63
C ALA A 504 -12.69 -31.13 81.05
N GLU A 505 -13.97 -30.79 81.29
CA GLU A 505 -14.82 -31.50 82.25
C GLU A 505 -16.30 -31.05 82.19
N HIS A 506 -17.17 -32.02 82.53
CA HIS A 506 -18.63 -31.96 82.77
C HIS A 506 -19.54 -32.13 81.53
N GLN A 507 -20.52 -33.03 81.49
CA GLN A 507 -21.06 -33.98 82.47
C GLN A 507 -21.89 -35.02 81.71
N SER A 508 -21.76 -36.29 82.09
CA SER A 508 -22.66 -37.38 81.72
C SER A 508 -23.86 -37.42 82.67
N SER A 509 -25.08 -37.54 82.14
CA SER A 509 -26.22 -38.08 82.90
C SER A 509 -27.05 -39.03 82.03
N SER A 510 -27.50 -40.09 82.69
CA SER A 510 -28.01 -41.35 82.19
C SER A 510 -29.54 -41.45 82.32
N GLY A 511 -30.20 -42.22 81.44
CA GLY A 511 -31.44 -42.94 81.77
C GLY A 511 -32.61 -42.81 80.78
N PRO A 512 -33.54 -43.78 80.71
CA PRO A 512 -33.79 -44.53 79.47
C PRO A 512 -35.25 -44.59 78.99
N SER A 513 -35.42 -45.26 77.84
CA SER A 513 -36.59 -46.04 77.37
C SER A 513 -37.71 -45.35 76.56
N GLY A 514 -38.10 -46.03 75.46
CA GLY A 514 -39.33 -45.80 74.69
C GLY A 514 -39.18 -46.11 73.20
N GLY A 515 -39.71 -47.27 72.75
CA GLY A 515 -39.91 -47.60 71.31
C GLY A 515 -40.85 -46.58 70.63
N GLU A 516 -41.01 -46.52 69.31
CA GLU A 516 -41.12 -47.59 68.32
C GLU A 516 -40.66 -47.11 66.92
N ALA A 517 -40.23 -48.09 66.13
CA ALA A 517 -40.25 -48.22 64.67
C ALA A 517 -40.44 -46.97 63.78
N SER A 518 -39.40 -46.63 63.02
CA SER A 518 -39.58 -46.37 61.58
C SER A 518 -38.28 -46.55 60.80
N LYS A 519 -38.33 -47.52 59.87
CA LYS A 519 -37.60 -47.59 58.58
C LYS A 519 -36.13 -47.12 58.60
N LEU A 520 -35.21 -48.07 58.69
CA LEU A 520 -33.83 -47.90 58.24
C LEU A 520 -33.80 -47.61 56.73
N GLN A 521 -33.82 -46.33 56.38
CA GLN A 521 -33.11 -45.85 55.21
C GLN A 521 -31.63 -45.80 55.57
N VAL A 522 -30.85 -46.54 54.80
CA VAL A 522 -29.40 -46.45 54.77
C VAL A 522 -29.04 -44.99 54.51
N ASN A 523 -28.47 -44.33 55.52
CA ASN A 523 -27.80 -43.04 55.36
C ASN A 523 -26.79 -43.19 54.21
N PRO A 524 -26.90 -42.42 53.11
CA PRO A 524 -25.76 -42.28 52.24
C PRO A 524 -24.70 -41.56 53.06
N VAL A 525 -23.52 -42.19 53.16
CA VAL A 525 -22.25 -41.53 53.44
C VAL A 525 -22.32 -40.15 52.80
N ALA A 526 -22.22 -39.09 53.60
CA ALA A 526 -22.18 -37.74 53.08
C ALA A 526 -21.06 -37.71 52.04
N LYS A 527 -21.43 -37.70 50.74
CA LYS A 527 -20.47 -37.52 49.65
C LYS A 527 -19.69 -36.27 50.00
N GLN A 528 -18.39 -36.41 50.26
CA GLN A 528 -17.50 -35.27 50.26
C GLN A 528 -17.73 -34.57 48.93
N LYS A 529 -18.26 -33.35 49.00
CA LYS A 529 -18.54 -32.54 47.83
C LYS A 529 -17.22 -32.30 47.10
N THR A 530 -17.24 -32.41 45.77
CA THR A 530 -16.03 -32.17 44.98
C THR A 530 -15.60 -30.71 45.15
N PRO A 531 -14.31 -30.39 44.99
CA PRO A 531 -13.83 -29.01 45.03
C PRO A 531 -14.69 -28.09 44.14
N LEU A 532 -14.95 -28.50 42.90
CA LEU A 532 -15.77 -27.74 41.95
C LEU A 532 -17.19 -27.46 42.47
N GLU A 533 -17.87 -28.44 43.09
CA GLU A 533 -19.19 -28.25 43.70
C GLU A 533 -19.18 -27.20 44.84
N ILE A 534 -18.07 -27.09 45.58
CA ILE A 534 -17.88 -26.09 46.63
C ILE A 534 -17.73 -24.70 46.02
N PHE A 535 -16.94 -24.55 44.96
CA PHE A 535 -16.72 -23.28 44.26
C PHE A 535 -17.98 -22.80 43.53
N THR A 536 -18.66 -23.67 42.76
CA THR A 536 -19.92 -23.35 42.09
C THR A 536 -20.96 -22.83 43.07
N ARG A 537 -21.13 -23.50 44.22
CA ARG A 537 -22.09 -23.07 45.25
C ARG A 537 -21.73 -21.73 45.88
N ARG A 538 -20.43 -21.40 45.94
CA ARG A 538 -19.95 -20.11 46.45
C ARG A 538 -20.24 -18.99 45.46
N VAL A 539 -19.89 -19.17 44.19
CA VAL A 539 -20.24 -18.22 43.11
C VAL A 539 -21.76 -18.02 43.06
N GLN A 540 -22.55 -19.09 43.16
CA GLN A 540 -24.00 -19.01 43.21
C GLN A 540 -24.51 -18.19 44.41
N LYS A 541 -23.88 -18.32 45.58
CA LYS A 541 -24.22 -17.52 46.76
C LYS A 541 -23.87 -16.04 46.54
N SER A 542 -22.72 -15.74 45.94
CA SER A 542 -22.30 -14.37 45.62
C SER A 542 -23.23 -13.70 44.62
N LEU A 543 -23.69 -14.43 43.60
CA LEU A 543 -24.70 -13.97 42.63
C LEU A 543 -26.07 -13.68 43.28
N ILE A 544 -26.48 -14.47 44.27
CA ILE A 544 -27.73 -14.22 45.00
C ILE A 544 -27.58 -13.01 45.94
N GLN A 545 -26.40 -12.81 46.53
CA GLN A 545 -26.12 -11.72 47.46
C GLN A 545 -25.99 -10.35 46.78
N SER A 546 -25.62 -10.29 45.49
CA SER A 546 -25.55 -9.05 44.71
C SER A 546 -26.92 -8.51 44.25
N GLY A 547 -28.02 -9.20 44.53
CA GLY A 547 -29.38 -8.63 44.47
C GLY A 547 -29.89 -8.23 43.08
N GLY A 548 -29.26 -8.69 41.99
CA GLY A 548 -29.66 -8.32 40.62
C GLY A 548 -29.32 -6.87 40.23
N ASP A 549 -28.67 -6.12 41.12
CA ASP A 549 -28.02 -4.85 40.77
C ASP A 549 -26.62 -5.15 40.22
N GLN A 550 -26.10 -4.31 39.32
CA GLN A 550 -24.91 -4.56 38.49
C GLN A 550 -23.54 -4.63 39.23
N ASP A 551 -23.49 -5.18 40.45
CA ASP A 551 -22.24 -5.52 41.12
C ASP A 551 -21.65 -6.79 40.49
N ALA A 552 -20.86 -6.59 39.42
CA ALA A 552 -20.46 -7.65 38.53
C ALA A 552 -19.43 -8.61 39.16
N VAL A 553 -19.86 -9.87 39.27
CA VAL A 553 -19.07 -11.04 39.66
C VAL A 553 -18.30 -11.52 38.43
N ALA A 554 -17.02 -11.85 38.55
CA ALA A 554 -16.23 -12.46 37.48
C ALA A 554 -15.61 -13.78 37.95
N VAL A 555 -15.42 -14.71 37.02
CA VAL A 555 -14.67 -15.95 37.24
C VAL A 555 -13.46 -15.94 36.31
N ILE A 556 -12.27 -16.20 36.86
CA ILE A 556 -11.02 -16.36 36.11
C ILE A 556 -10.60 -17.82 36.21
N CYS A 557 -10.19 -18.41 35.09
CA CYS A 557 -9.60 -19.72 34.96
C CYS A 557 -8.13 -19.58 34.54
N VAL A 558 -7.22 -20.19 35.27
CA VAL A 558 -5.78 -20.25 34.95
C VAL A 558 -5.41 -21.71 34.74
N ASN A 559 -4.78 -22.04 33.62
CA ASN A 559 -4.28 -23.39 33.34
C ASN A 559 -2.78 -23.35 33.04
N LEU A 560 -2.03 -24.31 33.58
CA LEU A 560 -0.61 -24.51 33.25
C LEU A 560 -0.48 -25.51 32.09
N ASP A 561 -0.25 -25.01 30.88
CA ASP A 561 -0.33 -25.79 29.63
C ASP A 561 0.81 -26.80 29.46
N SER A 562 1.97 -26.56 30.10
CA SER A 562 3.16 -27.42 30.00
C SER A 562 3.28 -28.46 31.13
N GLN A 563 2.24 -28.70 31.93
CA GLN A 563 2.35 -29.59 33.10
C GLN A 563 2.73 -31.03 32.73
N SER A 564 2.08 -31.60 31.71
CA SER A 564 2.33 -32.97 31.25
C SER A 564 3.73 -33.13 30.66
N GLU A 565 4.20 -32.16 29.89
CA GLU A 565 5.59 -32.11 29.40
C GLU A 565 6.60 -31.97 30.55
N CYS A 566 6.28 -31.15 31.56
CA CYS A 566 7.12 -31.01 32.75
C CYS A 566 7.21 -32.32 33.54
N GLU A 567 6.09 -33.03 33.70
CA GLU A 567 6.05 -34.31 34.41
C GLU A 567 6.80 -35.42 33.64
N VAL A 568 6.66 -35.49 32.31
CA VAL A 568 7.39 -36.43 31.46
C VAL A 568 8.90 -36.14 31.46
N ARG A 569 9.30 -34.86 31.43
CA ARG A 569 10.70 -34.47 31.25
C ARG A 569 11.48 -34.33 32.56
N PHE A 570 10.83 -33.95 33.65
CA PHE A 570 11.48 -33.67 34.95
C PHE A 570 10.93 -34.53 36.11
N GLY A 571 9.90 -35.35 35.86
CA GLY A 571 9.33 -36.27 36.83
C GLY A 571 8.27 -35.63 37.75
N PRO A 572 7.47 -36.47 38.43
CA PRO A 572 6.29 -36.04 39.20
C PRO A 572 6.62 -35.16 40.41
N ARG A 573 7.82 -35.27 40.98
CA ARG A 573 8.24 -34.43 42.12
C ARG A 573 8.47 -32.97 41.73
N VAL A 574 9.20 -32.72 40.64
CA VAL A 574 9.48 -31.37 40.13
C VAL A 574 8.19 -30.74 39.61
N SER A 575 7.34 -31.51 38.92
CA SER A 575 6.01 -31.05 38.51
C SER A 575 5.15 -30.63 39.71
N ALA A 576 5.11 -31.43 40.79
CA ALA A 576 4.37 -31.07 42.00
C ALA A 576 4.93 -29.83 42.73
N GLU A 577 6.23 -29.55 42.60
CA GLU A 577 6.87 -28.34 43.13
C GLU A 577 6.54 -27.09 42.30
N VAL A 578 6.57 -27.20 40.97
CA VAL A 578 6.07 -26.15 40.06
C VAL A 578 4.60 -25.83 40.34
N MET A 579 3.76 -26.86 40.58
CA MET A 579 2.34 -26.68 40.90
C MET A 579 2.12 -25.99 42.24
N ARG A 580 2.87 -26.36 43.28
CA ARG A 580 2.81 -25.67 44.57
C ARG A 580 3.25 -24.23 44.44
N ASN A 581 4.38 -23.98 43.76
CA ASN A 581 4.87 -22.62 43.53
C ASN A 581 3.88 -21.78 42.72
N ALA A 582 3.22 -22.36 41.72
CA ALA A 582 2.18 -21.68 40.95
C ALA A 582 0.94 -21.36 41.80
N SER A 583 0.49 -22.31 42.62
CA SER A 583 -0.63 -22.10 43.56
C SER A 583 -0.31 -21.03 44.60
N ASP A 584 0.86 -21.09 45.23
CA ASP A 584 1.32 -20.13 46.23
C ASP A 584 1.53 -18.75 45.59
N SER A 585 1.97 -18.72 44.34
CA SER A 585 2.13 -17.47 43.58
C SER A 585 0.80 -16.89 43.14
N LEU A 586 -0.19 -17.71 42.76
CA LEU A 586 -1.55 -17.24 42.51
C LEU A 586 -2.18 -16.66 43.79
N ASP A 587 -1.95 -17.30 44.94
CA ASP A 587 -2.39 -16.77 46.24
C ASP A 587 -1.65 -15.46 46.61
N ALA A 588 -0.35 -15.36 46.29
CA ALA A 588 0.46 -14.16 46.50
C ALA A 588 0.20 -13.03 45.49
N ILE A 589 -0.22 -13.35 44.26
CA ILE A 589 -0.68 -12.38 43.26
C ILE A 589 -1.91 -11.63 43.80
N PHE A 590 -2.75 -12.34 44.55
CA PHE A 590 -3.99 -11.86 45.15
C PHE A 590 -3.92 -11.76 46.70
N ARG A 591 -2.96 -10.98 47.24
CA ARG A 591 -3.16 -9.94 48.29
C ARG A 591 -1.91 -9.10 48.57
N ASP A 592 -1.99 -7.77 48.75
CA ASP A 592 -2.52 -7.09 49.95
C ASP A 592 -3.46 -5.89 49.66
N ALA A 593 -4.01 -5.78 48.45
CA ALA A 593 -4.97 -4.71 48.10
C ALA A 593 -6.41 -5.18 47.85
N ASP A 594 -6.70 -6.49 47.75
CA ASP A 594 -8.06 -7.03 47.50
C ASP A 594 -8.32 -8.39 48.22
N MET A 595 -9.45 -8.52 48.92
CA MET A 595 -9.79 -9.39 50.09
C MET A 595 -10.01 -10.94 49.92
N VAL A 596 -9.88 -11.81 50.98
CA VAL A 596 -10.37 -13.24 51.23
C VAL A 596 -10.58 -13.38 52.74
N SER A 597 -11.65 -14.04 53.19
CA SER A 597 -11.83 -14.52 54.58
C SER A 597 -12.42 -15.92 54.61
N LEU A 598 -12.01 -16.67 55.64
CA LEU A 598 -12.77 -17.61 56.48
C LEU A 598 -11.91 -17.80 57.75
N MET A 599 -12.37 -17.87 59.01
CA MET A 599 -13.68 -18.01 59.64
C MET A 599 -13.68 -17.20 60.95
N SER A 600 -14.89 -16.77 61.35
CA SER A 600 -15.22 -16.02 62.58
C SER A 600 -15.00 -14.50 62.51
N GLY A 601 -16.12 -13.79 62.39
CA GLY A 601 -16.19 -12.35 62.61
C GLY A 601 -16.03 -11.47 61.36
N LYS A 602 -17.08 -11.40 60.54
CA LYS A 602 -17.43 -10.35 59.56
C LYS A 602 -16.39 -9.99 58.46
N GLU A 603 -16.63 -10.62 57.29
CA GLU A 603 -16.51 -10.13 55.88
C GLU A 603 -15.14 -9.87 55.19
N ARG A 604 -14.76 -10.72 54.21
CA ARG A 604 -13.75 -10.50 53.12
C ARG A 604 -14.07 -11.36 51.84
N LYS A 605 -13.55 -11.01 50.61
CA LYS A 605 -14.21 -11.22 49.26
C LYS A 605 -13.69 -12.16 48.11
N VAL A 606 -12.47 -12.70 48.00
CA VAL A 606 -12.02 -13.52 46.82
C VAL A 606 -11.94 -15.01 47.20
N SER A 607 -12.04 -15.92 46.23
CA SER A 607 -11.84 -17.36 46.47
C SER A 607 -11.03 -18.01 45.34
N ILE A 608 -9.99 -18.77 45.69
CA ILE A 608 -9.16 -19.53 44.74
C ILE A 608 -9.38 -21.01 45.02
N LEU A 609 -9.62 -21.80 43.98
CA LEU A 609 -9.79 -23.24 44.10
C LEU A 609 -9.05 -23.98 42.97
N PRO A 610 -8.15 -24.92 43.30
CA PRO A 610 -7.63 -25.88 42.33
C PRO A 610 -8.73 -26.90 41.97
N ILE A 611 -9.06 -27.04 40.69
CA ILE A 611 -10.03 -28.04 40.21
C ILE A 611 -9.33 -29.38 39.98
N ASP A 612 -8.15 -29.33 39.37
CA ASP A 612 -7.33 -30.48 39.00
C ASP A 612 -5.83 -30.15 39.14
N ALA A 613 -4.97 -30.97 38.53
CA ALA A 613 -3.52 -30.85 38.68
C ALA A 613 -2.90 -29.68 37.89
N SER A 614 -3.61 -28.99 36.98
CA SER A 614 -3.08 -27.84 36.22
C SER A 614 -3.98 -26.61 36.25
N MET A 615 -5.23 -26.72 36.71
CA MET A 615 -6.28 -25.72 36.55
C MET A 615 -6.75 -25.10 37.87
N PHE A 616 -6.79 -23.77 37.90
CA PHE A 616 -7.24 -22.95 39.02
C PHE A 616 -8.43 -22.08 38.63
N LEU A 617 -9.47 -22.04 39.46
CA LEU A 617 -10.55 -21.06 39.37
C LEU A 617 -10.42 -19.99 40.44
N ILE A 618 -10.75 -18.77 40.06
CA ILE A 618 -10.67 -17.58 40.90
C ILE A 618 -11.98 -16.81 40.74
N GLU A 619 -12.64 -16.52 41.85
CA GLU A 619 -13.85 -15.69 41.90
C GLU A 619 -13.48 -14.24 42.28
N LEU A 620 -13.88 -13.28 41.45
CA LEU A 620 -13.81 -11.85 41.76
C LEU A 620 -15.21 -11.29 41.98
N THR A 621 -15.36 -10.49 43.03
CA THR A 621 -16.60 -9.78 43.33
C THR A 621 -16.34 -8.27 43.29
N GLN A 622 -17.31 -7.46 42.83
CA GLN A 622 -17.23 -6.00 42.67
C GLN A 622 -16.38 -5.50 41.49
N THR A 623 -16.43 -6.20 40.35
CA THR A 623 -15.76 -5.75 39.12
C THR A 623 -16.79 -5.14 38.18
N SER A 624 -16.91 -3.81 38.14
CA SER A 624 -18.01 -3.10 37.47
C SER A 624 -18.04 -3.18 35.94
N ASP A 625 -16.93 -3.51 35.29
CA ASP A 625 -16.81 -3.42 33.83
C ASP A 625 -15.68 -4.30 33.26
N SER A 626 -15.78 -4.61 31.96
CA SER A 626 -14.78 -5.43 31.25
C SER A 626 -13.40 -4.77 31.15
N GLY A 627 -13.30 -3.45 31.24
CA GLY A 627 -12.03 -2.72 31.25
C GLY A 627 -11.26 -2.94 32.55
N SER A 628 -11.94 -2.89 33.70
CA SER A 628 -11.37 -3.25 35.01
C SER A 628 -10.87 -4.69 35.05
N LEU A 629 -11.64 -5.63 34.47
CA LEU A 629 -11.24 -7.04 34.37
C LEU A 629 -9.98 -7.23 33.50
N PHE A 630 -9.84 -6.48 32.40
CA PHE A 630 -8.66 -6.52 31.54
C PHE A 630 -7.37 -6.18 32.29
N TRP A 631 -7.38 -5.12 33.10
CA TRP A 631 -6.20 -4.73 33.88
C TRP A 631 -5.83 -5.76 34.95
N VAL A 632 -6.83 -6.43 35.56
CA VAL A 632 -6.58 -7.52 36.51
C VAL A 632 -5.89 -8.70 35.82
N LEU A 633 -6.35 -9.08 34.62
CA LEU A 633 -5.77 -10.18 33.85
C LEU A 633 -4.38 -9.86 33.33
N GLN A 634 -4.16 -8.64 32.82
CA GLN A 634 -2.84 -8.20 32.37
C GLN A 634 -1.82 -8.28 33.53
N ARG A 635 -2.19 -7.77 34.71
CA ARG A 635 -1.35 -7.86 35.92
C ARG A 635 -1.08 -9.31 36.34
N LEU A 636 -2.08 -10.18 36.23
CA LEU A 636 -1.93 -11.60 36.55
C LEU A 636 -0.94 -12.28 35.59
N VAL A 637 -1.08 -12.06 34.28
CA VAL A 637 -0.17 -12.62 33.27
C VAL A 637 1.25 -12.11 33.45
N GLU A 638 1.46 -10.80 33.64
CA GLU A 638 2.80 -10.22 33.86
C GLU A 638 3.51 -10.86 35.07
N LYS A 639 2.80 -11.04 36.18
CA LYS A 639 3.35 -11.65 37.39
C LYS A 639 3.65 -13.13 37.23
N LEU A 640 2.73 -13.91 36.65
CA LEU A 640 2.95 -15.34 36.40
C LEU A 640 4.10 -15.57 35.41
N SER A 641 4.21 -14.73 34.38
CA SER A 641 5.31 -14.79 33.41
C SER A 641 6.66 -14.52 34.08
N SER A 642 6.73 -13.48 34.92
CA SER A 642 7.94 -13.16 35.70
C SER A 642 8.35 -14.31 36.63
N LEU A 643 7.38 -14.95 37.29
CA LEU A 643 7.62 -16.09 38.17
C LEU A 643 8.22 -17.27 37.42
N PHE A 644 7.61 -17.69 36.30
CA PHE A 644 8.10 -18.86 35.57
C PHE A 644 9.45 -18.60 34.89
N ASN A 645 9.75 -17.36 34.52
CA ASN A 645 11.06 -16.96 34.01
C ASN A 645 12.15 -16.92 35.10
N SER A 646 11.80 -16.80 36.38
CA SER A 646 12.77 -16.77 37.49
C SER A 646 13.25 -18.15 37.93
N ILE A 647 12.62 -19.23 37.45
CA ILE A 647 13.03 -20.60 37.73
C ILE A 647 14.28 -20.94 36.89
N ILE A 648 15.46 -20.53 37.37
CA ILE A 648 16.75 -20.77 36.71
C ILE A 648 17.00 -22.28 36.58
N GLY A 649 17.09 -22.78 35.33
CA GLY A 649 17.33 -24.20 35.04
C GLY A 649 16.09 -25.10 35.10
N GLY A 650 14.90 -24.54 35.33
CA GLY A 650 13.63 -25.25 35.26
C GLY A 650 13.03 -25.32 33.84
N PRO A 651 12.01 -26.17 33.61
CA PRO A 651 11.26 -26.14 32.36
C PRO A 651 10.65 -24.77 32.06
N PRO A 652 10.57 -24.33 30.79
CA PRO A 652 9.68 -23.24 30.43
C PRO A 652 8.24 -23.66 30.71
N VAL A 653 7.59 -23.04 31.70
CA VAL A 653 6.20 -23.32 32.06
C VAL A 653 5.29 -22.34 31.33
N ARG A 654 4.55 -22.83 30.33
CA ARG A 654 3.50 -22.05 29.69
C ARG A 654 2.21 -22.10 30.51
N PHE A 655 1.47 -21.01 30.49
CA PHE A 655 0.18 -20.91 31.12
C PHE A 655 -0.74 -20.02 30.30
N SER A 656 -2.03 -20.24 30.47
CA SER A 656 -3.08 -19.51 29.77
C SER A 656 -4.21 -19.14 30.72
N VAL A 657 -4.84 -18.00 30.44
CA VAL A 657 -5.81 -17.37 31.35
C VAL A 657 -7.09 -17.05 30.61
N GLY A 658 -8.22 -17.44 31.17
CA GLY A 658 -9.55 -17.09 30.70
C GLY A 658 -10.34 -16.39 31.78
N ALA A 659 -11.22 -15.46 31.43
CA ALA A 659 -12.11 -14.82 32.40
C ALA A 659 -13.51 -14.65 31.86
N CYS A 660 -14.54 -14.72 32.69
CA CYS A 660 -15.91 -14.40 32.33
C CYS A 660 -16.51 -13.45 33.35
N LEU A 661 -17.11 -12.35 32.87
CA LEU A 661 -17.86 -11.41 33.69
C LEU A 661 -19.34 -11.78 33.69
N TYR A 662 -20.00 -11.61 34.84
CA TYR A 662 -21.45 -11.69 34.95
C TYR A 662 -22.10 -10.63 34.07
N SER A 663 -23.08 -11.05 33.28
CA SER A 663 -23.79 -10.18 32.35
C SER A 663 -25.23 -10.65 32.21
N ASN A 664 -26.06 -9.86 31.54
CA ASN A 664 -27.45 -10.25 31.25
C ASN A 664 -27.54 -11.57 30.47
N ASP A 665 -26.51 -11.94 29.72
CA ASP A 665 -26.45 -13.17 28.92
C ASP A 665 -25.88 -14.37 29.71
N VAL A 666 -25.23 -14.13 30.86
CA VAL A 666 -24.57 -15.15 31.68
C VAL A 666 -25.03 -15.03 33.13
N GLN A 667 -26.13 -15.73 33.46
CA GLN A 667 -26.86 -15.53 34.73
C GLN A 667 -26.66 -16.65 35.77
N SER A 668 -25.96 -17.74 35.43
CA SER A 668 -25.74 -18.86 36.35
C SER A 668 -24.27 -19.02 36.71
N ALA A 669 -24.01 -19.56 37.90
CA ALA A 669 -22.65 -19.88 38.36
C ALA A 669 -21.98 -20.91 37.44
N ASP A 670 -22.73 -21.92 36.99
CA ASP A 670 -22.24 -22.92 36.05
C ASP A 670 -21.83 -22.28 34.71
N ALA A 671 -22.65 -21.38 34.16
CA ALA A 671 -22.34 -20.69 32.92
C ALA A 671 -21.11 -19.77 33.03
N LEU A 672 -20.93 -19.07 34.16
CA LEU A 672 -19.73 -18.26 34.41
C LEU A 672 -18.45 -19.09 34.39
N ILE A 673 -18.49 -20.25 35.05
CA ILE A 673 -17.34 -21.15 35.16
C ILE A 673 -17.04 -21.78 33.79
N GLU A 674 -18.04 -22.31 33.10
CA GLU A 674 -17.90 -22.90 31.76
C GLU A 674 -17.33 -21.90 30.76
N ASN A 675 -17.83 -20.65 30.77
CA ASN A 675 -17.38 -19.59 29.89
C ASN A 675 -15.95 -19.10 30.20
N ALA A 676 -15.56 -19.04 31.47
CA ALA A 676 -14.19 -18.72 31.86
C ALA A 676 -13.20 -19.81 31.41
N ILE A 677 -13.59 -21.08 31.53
CA ILE A 677 -12.81 -22.22 31.02
C ILE A 677 -12.71 -22.18 29.48
N ALA A 678 -13.81 -21.86 28.79
CA ALA A 678 -13.80 -21.71 27.33
C ALA A 678 -12.86 -20.58 26.87
N ALA A 679 -12.88 -19.44 27.55
CA ALA A 679 -11.97 -18.33 27.29
C ALA A 679 -10.50 -18.71 27.54
N GLN A 680 -10.23 -19.49 28.59
CA GLN A 680 -8.88 -19.96 28.89
C GLN A 680 -8.36 -20.88 27.78
N ARG A 681 -9.20 -21.80 27.28
CA ARG A 681 -8.85 -22.66 26.14
C ARG A 681 -8.51 -21.85 24.87
N LEU A 682 -9.15 -20.70 24.64
CA LEU A 682 -8.73 -19.80 23.54
C LEU A 682 -7.34 -19.25 23.76
N ALA A 683 -7.08 -18.75 24.96
CA ALA A 683 -5.78 -18.20 25.31
C ALA A 683 -4.67 -19.23 25.07
N SER A 684 -4.86 -20.49 25.51
CA SER A 684 -3.88 -21.57 25.30
C SER A 684 -3.50 -21.86 23.83
N ARG A 685 -4.27 -21.34 22.87
CA ARG A 685 -4.10 -21.59 21.43
C ARG A 685 -3.75 -20.35 20.60
N GLN A 686 -3.44 -19.23 21.26
CA GLN A 686 -2.90 -18.03 20.61
C GLN A 686 -1.36 -18.12 20.53
N GLU A 687 -0.78 -17.53 19.48
CA GLU A 687 0.68 -17.41 19.36
C GLU A 687 1.20 -16.40 20.39
N GLY A 688 2.04 -16.88 21.31
CA GLY A 688 2.64 -16.11 22.40
C GLY A 688 2.93 -17.02 23.58
N ASP A 689 4.00 -16.75 24.34
CA ASP A 689 4.39 -17.63 25.46
C ASP A 689 3.40 -17.53 26.65
N HIS A 690 2.68 -16.41 26.78
CA HIS A 690 1.68 -16.17 27.83
C HIS A 690 0.55 -15.25 27.32
N THR A 691 -0.70 -15.73 27.32
CA THR A 691 -1.86 -14.99 26.78
C THR A 691 -3.05 -15.05 27.74
N PHE A 692 -3.94 -14.06 27.66
CA PHE A 692 -5.22 -14.07 28.38
C PHE A 692 -6.36 -13.68 27.46
N GLN A 693 -7.56 -14.16 27.78
CA GLN A 693 -8.75 -13.87 27.01
C GLN A 693 -9.96 -13.63 27.93
N ILE A 694 -10.70 -12.54 27.71
CA ILE A 694 -11.98 -12.26 28.39
C ILE A 694 -13.11 -12.80 27.53
N PHE A 695 -13.95 -13.65 28.10
CA PHE A 695 -15.14 -14.21 27.50
C PHE A 695 -16.05 -13.13 26.94
N SER A 696 -16.40 -13.28 25.66
CA SER A 696 -17.54 -12.63 25.03
C SER A 696 -18.49 -13.71 24.52
N SER A 697 -19.77 -13.40 24.38
CA SER A 697 -20.78 -14.35 23.87
C SER A 697 -20.46 -14.89 22.46
N ASN A 698 -19.58 -14.21 21.71
CA ASN A 698 -19.10 -14.67 20.41
C ASN A 698 -17.90 -15.64 20.48
N MET A 699 -17.23 -15.78 21.63
CA MET A 699 -15.98 -16.54 21.76
C MET A 699 -16.13 -18.04 22.08
N ALA A 700 -17.08 -18.45 22.94
CA ALA A 700 -17.34 -19.89 23.14
C ALA A 700 -17.66 -20.56 21.81
N ARG A 701 -18.48 -19.89 21.00
CA ARG A 701 -18.79 -20.31 19.63
C ARG A 701 -17.54 -20.46 18.77
N VAL A 702 -16.59 -19.52 18.82
CA VAL A 702 -15.33 -19.60 18.04
C VAL A 702 -14.42 -20.74 18.52
N VAL A 703 -14.36 -21.04 19.83
CA VAL A 703 -13.63 -22.23 20.35
C VAL A 703 -14.25 -23.50 19.86
N ASP A 704 -15.55 -23.62 20.05
CA ASP A 704 -16.30 -24.84 19.78
C ASP A 704 -16.31 -25.11 18.28
N GLU A 705 -16.45 -24.06 17.45
CA GLU A 705 -16.29 -24.13 16.01
C GLU A 705 -14.87 -24.58 15.63
N ARG A 706 -13.81 -24.00 16.21
CA ARG A 706 -12.43 -24.43 15.93
C ARG A 706 -12.16 -25.89 16.36
N ASN A 707 -12.65 -26.30 17.53
CA ASN A 707 -12.55 -27.67 18.03
C ASN A 707 -13.30 -28.66 17.15
N ALA A 708 -14.51 -28.28 16.73
CA ALA A 708 -15.31 -29.07 15.81
C ALA A 708 -14.59 -29.24 14.47
N VAL A 709 -13.95 -28.18 13.96
CA VAL A 709 -13.15 -28.23 12.73
C VAL A 709 -11.92 -29.13 12.90
N GLU A 710 -11.13 -28.99 13.98
CA GLU A 710 -9.97 -29.86 14.22
C GLU A 710 -10.38 -31.34 14.31
N LYS A 711 -11.41 -31.64 15.11
CA LYS A 711 -11.96 -32.99 15.23
C LYS A 711 -12.47 -33.49 13.88
N GLY A 712 -13.13 -32.63 13.12
CA GLY A 712 -13.61 -32.90 11.77
C GLY A 712 -12.47 -33.26 10.81
N ILE A 713 -11.34 -32.55 10.85
CA ILE A 713 -10.15 -32.86 10.02
C ILE A 713 -9.63 -34.26 10.34
N ARG A 714 -9.40 -34.57 11.62
CA ARG A 714 -8.90 -35.88 12.04
C ARG A 714 -9.83 -37.01 11.63
N GLN A 715 -11.14 -36.82 11.82
CA GLN A 715 -12.15 -37.80 11.40
C GLN A 715 -12.20 -37.97 9.89
N ALA A 716 -12.16 -36.87 9.14
CA ALA A 716 -12.21 -36.92 7.68
C ALA A 716 -10.98 -37.61 7.07
N LEU A 717 -9.79 -37.45 7.66
CA LEU A 717 -8.59 -38.22 7.27
C LEU A 717 -8.75 -39.72 7.55
N LEU A 718 -9.20 -40.08 8.77
CA LEU A 718 -9.36 -41.48 9.19
C LEU A 718 -10.45 -42.21 8.37
N ASN A 719 -11.59 -41.55 8.15
CA ASN A 719 -12.76 -42.12 7.49
C ASN A 719 -12.73 -41.96 5.96
N ARG A 720 -11.69 -41.32 5.39
CA ARG A 720 -11.59 -40.98 3.96
C ARG A 720 -12.78 -40.15 3.44
N GLU A 721 -13.19 -39.16 4.22
CA GLU A 721 -14.31 -38.26 3.88
C GLU A 721 -13.86 -36.97 3.17
N PHE A 722 -12.55 -36.79 2.99
CA PHE A 722 -12.00 -35.77 2.11
C PHE A 722 -12.11 -36.18 0.64
N GLN A 723 -12.35 -35.21 -0.24
CA GLN A 723 -12.51 -35.40 -1.67
C GLN A 723 -11.76 -34.29 -2.40
N LEU A 724 -11.23 -34.59 -3.58
CA LEU A 724 -10.58 -33.59 -4.42
C LEU A 724 -11.52 -33.17 -5.54
N HIS A 725 -11.71 -31.86 -5.67
CA HIS A 725 -12.35 -31.26 -6.83
C HIS A 725 -11.29 -30.59 -7.69
N PHE A 726 -11.57 -30.47 -8.98
CA PHE A 726 -10.68 -29.89 -9.97
C PHE A 726 -11.40 -28.74 -10.67
N GLN A 727 -10.78 -27.57 -10.67
CA GLN A 727 -11.27 -26.42 -11.43
C GLN A 727 -10.38 -26.18 -12.65
N PRO A 728 -10.95 -26.17 -13.87
CA PRO A 728 -10.15 -26.01 -15.09
C PRO A 728 -9.60 -24.59 -15.23
N ILE A 729 -8.40 -24.51 -15.80
CA ILE A 729 -7.69 -23.26 -16.15
C ILE A 729 -7.55 -23.23 -17.68
N ILE A 730 -8.06 -22.18 -18.32
CA ILE A 730 -8.09 -22.05 -19.78
C ILE A 730 -7.03 -21.09 -20.26
N ASN A 731 -6.36 -21.42 -21.36
CA ASN A 731 -5.46 -20.52 -22.04
C ASN A 731 -6.24 -19.55 -22.94
N LEU A 732 -6.08 -18.24 -22.72
CA LEU A 732 -6.80 -17.21 -23.48
C LEU A 732 -6.40 -17.17 -24.96
N GLY A 733 -5.15 -17.48 -25.30
CA GLY A 733 -4.66 -17.40 -26.68
C GLY A 733 -5.10 -18.56 -27.57
N THR A 734 -5.26 -19.76 -27.01
CA THR A 734 -5.61 -20.98 -27.75
C THR A 734 -7.06 -21.41 -27.55
N GLY A 735 -7.66 -21.08 -26.41
CA GLY A 735 -8.96 -21.58 -25.97
C GLY A 735 -8.89 -22.99 -25.35
N ASP A 736 -7.71 -23.60 -25.30
CA ASP A 736 -7.53 -24.96 -24.78
C ASP A 736 -7.37 -24.99 -23.26
N VAL A 737 -7.63 -26.16 -22.66
CA VAL A 737 -7.36 -26.41 -21.24
C VAL A 737 -5.86 -26.40 -20.98
N SER A 738 -5.39 -25.39 -20.26
CA SER A 738 -3.98 -25.22 -19.87
C SER A 738 -3.62 -26.01 -18.62
N GLY A 739 -4.59 -26.24 -17.74
CA GLY A 739 -4.38 -26.95 -16.48
C GLY A 739 -5.64 -27.07 -15.64
N ALA A 740 -5.49 -27.53 -14.40
CA ALA A 740 -6.56 -27.53 -13.41
C ALA A 740 -6.02 -27.37 -11.99
N GLU A 741 -6.75 -26.64 -11.15
CA GLU A 741 -6.44 -26.47 -9.74
C GLU A 741 -7.15 -27.51 -8.87
N VAL A 742 -6.38 -28.14 -7.97
CA VAL A 742 -6.87 -29.09 -6.98
C VAL A 742 -7.39 -28.37 -5.76
N LEU A 743 -8.68 -28.57 -5.48
CA LEU A 743 -9.39 -27.95 -4.38
C LEU A 743 -9.92 -29.02 -3.44
N LEU A 744 -9.45 -28.98 -2.19
CA LEU A 744 -9.89 -29.90 -1.14
C LEU A 744 -11.36 -29.61 -0.77
N ARG A 745 -12.16 -30.65 -0.64
CA ARG A 745 -13.54 -30.62 -0.16
C ARG A 745 -13.74 -31.72 0.86
N SER A 746 -14.69 -31.53 1.78
CA SER A 746 -15.03 -32.55 2.78
C SER A 746 -16.52 -32.80 2.82
N SER A 747 -16.90 -34.07 2.91
CA SER A 747 -18.29 -34.48 3.16
C SER A 747 -18.60 -34.68 4.66
N ASN A 748 -17.62 -34.48 5.54
CA ASN A 748 -17.79 -34.62 6.99
C ASN A 748 -18.81 -33.60 7.53
N GLU A 749 -19.71 -34.02 8.41
CA GLU A 749 -20.78 -33.17 8.95
C GLU A 749 -20.26 -31.93 9.68
N HIS A 750 -19.13 -32.03 10.38
CA HIS A 750 -18.49 -30.91 11.08
C HIS A 750 -17.74 -29.95 10.15
N LEU A 751 -17.41 -30.38 8.92
CA LEU A 751 -16.66 -29.57 7.94
C LEU A 751 -17.54 -29.08 6.77
N LYS A 752 -18.72 -29.67 6.56
CA LYS A 752 -19.57 -29.44 5.39
C LYS A 752 -20.00 -27.97 5.21
N ASN A 753 -20.16 -27.24 6.31
CA ASN A 753 -20.57 -25.83 6.31
C ASN A 753 -19.41 -24.87 6.63
N THR A 754 -18.19 -25.38 6.77
CA THR A 754 -17.00 -24.58 7.08
C THR A 754 -16.25 -24.25 5.79
N SER A 755 -15.80 -23.00 5.63
CA SER A 755 -14.97 -22.66 4.46
C SER A 755 -13.66 -23.44 4.49
N ILE A 756 -13.19 -23.86 3.31
CA ILE A 756 -11.94 -24.63 3.22
C ILE A 756 -10.76 -23.83 3.77
N ASP A 757 -10.75 -22.51 3.58
CA ASP A 757 -9.73 -21.61 4.13
C ASP A 757 -9.65 -21.72 5.65
N THR A 758 -10.80 -21.80 6.33
CA THR A 758 -10.84 -22.00 7.80
C THR A 758 -10.31 -23.38 8.17
N VAL A 759 -10.60 -24.41 7.37
CA VAL A 759 -10.08 -25.77 7.59
C VAL A 759 -8.55 -25.80 7.47
N ILE A 760 -7.99 -25.18 6.42
CA ILE A 760 -6.55 -25.10 6.21
C ILE A 760 -5.88 -24.29 7.33
N GLN A 761 -6.40 -23.13 7.71
CA GLN A 761 -5.87 -22.33 8.82
C GLN A 761 -5.87 -23.10 10.15
N VAL A 762 -6.90 -23.89 10.43
CA VAL A 762 -6.95 -24.74 11.62
C VAL A 762 -5.94 -25.88 11.51
N ALA A 763 -5.79 -26.49 10.34
CA ALA A 763 -4.81 -27.55 10.10
C ALA A 763 -3.36 -27.05 10.28
N GLU A 764 -3.03 -25.86 9.80
CA GLU A 764 -1.71 -25.23 9.99
C GLU A 764 -1.41 -25.02 11.46
N LYS A 765 -2.31 -24.35 12.20
CA LYS A 765 -2.12 -24.04 13.62
C LYS A 765 -2.06 -25.27 14.53
N THR A 766 -2.53 -26.43 14.06
CA THR A 766 -2.55 -27.68 14.83
C THR A 766 -1.50 -28.68 14.36
N GLY A 767 -0.72 -28.35 13.32
CA GLY A 767 0.24 -29.25 12.70
C GLY A 767 -0.39 -30.37 11.83
N LEU A 768 -1.72 -30.44 11.76
CA LEU A 768 -2.45 -31.40 10.93
C LEU A 768 -2.30 -31.16 9.42
N ILE A 769 -1.77 -30.00 9.02
CA ILE A 769 -1.57 -29.67 7.61
C ILE A 769 -0.66 -30.67 6.90
N HIS A 770 0.31 -31.28 7.61
CA HIS A 770 1.18 -32.30 7.02
C HIS A 770 0.39 -33.55 6.59
N ASP A 771 -0.51 -34.05 7.45
CA ASP A 771 -1.35 -35.21 7.15
C ASP A 771 -2.36 -34.92 6.02
N VAL A 772 -2.94 -33.72 6.03
CA VAL A 772 -3.85 -33.25 4.97
C VAL A 772 -3.12 -33.17 3.64
N SER A 773 -1.90 -32.66 3.63
CA SER A 773 -1.13 -32.53 2.40
C SER A 773 -0.64 -33.87 1.86
N GLU A 774 -0.22 -34.80 2.72
CA GLU A 774 0.09 -36.16 2.29
C GLU A 774 -1.13 -36.82 1.61
N TYR A 775 -2.32 -36.62 2.17
CA TYR A 775 -3.57 -37.05 1.54
C TYR A 775 -3.81 -36.37 0.18
N VAL A 776 -3.70 -35.04 0.10
CA VAL A 776 -3.94 -34.27 -1.12
C VAL A 776 -2.98 -34.68 -2.23
N PHE A 777 -1.67 -34.69 -1.97
CA PHE A 777 -0.66 -35.09 -2.96
C PHE A 777 -0.84 -36.56 -3.38
N GLY A 778 -0.99 -37.48 -2.42
CA GLY A 778 -1.16 -38.89 -2.74
C GLY A 778 -2.40 -39.17 -3.58
N ARG A 779 -3.54 -38.52 -3.27
CA ARG A 779 -4.77 -38.67 -4.06
C ARG A 779 -4.70 -37.97 -5.41
N ALA A 780 -4.15 -36.75 -5.49
CA ALA A 780 -3.99 -36.05 -6.74
C ALA A 780 -3.09 -36.84 -7.71
N PHE A 781 -1.94 -37.33 -7.23
CA PHE A 781 -1.02 -38.12 -8.05
C PHE A 781 -1.61 -39.45 -8.49
N ALA A 782 -2.37 -40.13 -7.61
CA ALA A 782 -3.09 -41.33 -7.98
C ALA A 782 -4.13 -41.08 -9.08
N LEU A 783 -4.88 -39.97 -9.00
CA LEU A 783 -5.86 -39.59 -10.02
C LEU A 783 -5.21 -39.23 -11.35
N ILE A 784 -4.12 -38.43 -11.33
CA ILE A 784 -3.37 -38.06 -12.54
C ILE A 784 -2.82 -39.30 -13.25
N SER A 785 -2.24 -40.23 -12.49
CA SER A 785 -1.75 -41.51 -13.01
C SER A 785 -2.89 -42.31 -13.64
N ASP A 786 -4.07 -42.33 -13.01
CA ASP A 786 -5.24 -43.00 -13.56
C ASP A 786 -5.74 -42.35 -14.86
N TRP A 787 -5.75 -41.02 -14.93
CA TRP A 787 -6.13 -40.28 -16.14
C TRP A 787 -5.20 -40.56 -17.30
N HIS A 788 -3.89 -40.58 -17.05
CA HIS A 788 -2.88 -40.95 -18.05
C HIS A 788 -3.09 -42.37 -18.59
N ARG A 789 -3.44 -43.34 -17.74
CA ARG A 789 -3.77 -44.71 -18.18
C ARG A 789 -5.01 -44.76 -19.06
N HIS A 790 -5.96 -43.84 -18.88
CA HIS A 790 -7.15 -43.70 -19.72
C HIS A 790 -6.93 -42.82 -20.96
N GLY A 791 -5.68 -42.43 -21.24
CA GLY A 791 -5.31 -41.62 -22.41
C GLY A 791 -5.73 -40.15 -22.32
N LEU A 792 -6.05 -39.66 -21.12
CA LEU A 792 -6.39 -38.26 -20.86
C LEU A 792 -5.22 -37.57 -20.17
N THR A 793 -4.78 -36.46 -20.72
CA THR A 793 -3.67 -35.66 -20.18
C THR A 793 -4.17 -34.25 -19.90
N VAL A 794 -4.00 -33.80 -18.66
CA VAL A 794 -4.12 -32.38 -18.30
C VAL A 794 -2.69 -31.82 -18.26
N PRO A 795 -2.38 -30.72 -18.96
CA PRO A 795 -0.98 -30.29 -19.09
C PRO A 795 -0.33 -29.91 -17.75
N LEU A 796 -1.08 -29.25 -16.87
CA LEU A 796 -0.58 -28.79 -15.59
C LEU A 796 -1.63 -28.93 -14.49
N ILE A 797 -1.26 -29.54 -13.36
CA ILE A 797 -2.13 -29.66 -12.18
C ILE A 797 -1.55 -28.83 -11.05
N SER A 798 -2.32 -27.84 -10.62
CA SER A 798 -1.98 -26.92 -9.53
C SER A 798 -2.39 -27.48 -8.17
N ILE A 799 -1.46 -27.53 -7.22
CA ILE A 799 -1.69 -27.98 -5.85
C ILE A 799 -1.15 -26.92 -4.87
N ASN A 800 -2.01 -26.46 -3.96
CA ASN A 800 -1.65 -25.50 -2.93
C ASN A 800 -0.67 -26.09 -1.89
N ILE A 801 0.34 -25.31 -1.51
CA ILE A 801 1.32 -25.62 -0.46
C ILE A 801 1.34 -24.51 0.59
N SER A 802 1.27 -24.91 1.85
CA SER A 802 1.19 -23.99 2.99
C SER A 802 2.56 -23.51 3.45
N ALA A 803 2.62 -22.35 4.11
CA ALA A 803 3.87 -21.78 4.63
C ALA A 803 4.52 -22.70 5.69
N GLU A 804 3.69 -23.30 6.57
CA GLU A 804 4.16 -24.19 7.62
C GLU A 804 4.79 -25.47 7.06
N GLN A 805 4.28 -25.95 5.92
CA GLN A 805 4.84 -27.08 5.21
C GLN A 805 6.24 -26.82 4.66
N LEU A 806 6.52 -25.59 4.21
CA LEU A 806 7.82 -25.18 3.68
C LEU A 806 8.89 -25.05 4.78
N LYS A 807 8.51 -24.88 6.05
CA LYS A 807 9.44 -24.92 7.19
C LYS A 807 9.94 -26.34 7.50
N GLY A 808 9.18 -27.37 7.11
CA GLY A 808 9.51 -28.77 7.36
C GLY A 808 10.74 -29.25 6.57
N ARG A 809 11.72 -29.84 7.24
CA ARG A 809 12.99 -30.28 6.62
C ARG A 809 12.86 -31.40 5.58
N ASP A 810 11.70 -32.05 5.45
CA ASP A 810 11.55 -33.30 4.68
C ASP A 810 10.41 -33.29 3.64
N ILE A 811 9.88 -32.10 3.31
CA ILE A 811 8.77 -32.00 2.34
C ILE A 811 9.17 -32.40 0.91
N ILE A 812 10.38 -32.00 0.47
CA ILE A 812 10.89 -32.32 -0.86
C ILE A 812 10.96 -33.84 -1.05
N SER A 813 11.54 -34.56 -0.07
CA SER A 813 11.69 -36.01 -0.18
C SER A 813 10.33 -36.72 -0.18
N SER A 814 9.37 -36.20 0.59
CA SER A 814 8.02 -36.75 0.70
C SER A 814 7.24 -36.61 -0.60
N ILE A 815 7.22 -35.41 -1.21
CA ILE A 815 6.54 -35.18 -2.49
C ILE A 815 7.18 -35.99 -3.61
N LEU A 816 8.52 -36.07 -3.67
CA LEU A 816 9.22 -36.85 -4.67
C LEU A 816 8.92 -38.35 -4.56
N LYS A 817 8.92 -38.91 -3.34
CA LYS A 817 8.56 -40.31 -3.11
C LYS A 817 7.13 -40.60 -3.57
N LEU A 818 6.18 -39.70 -3.31
CA LEU A 818 4.79 -39.84 -3.77
C LEU A 818 4.69 -39.76 -5.30
N ALA A 819 5.40 -38.82 -5.92
CA ALA A 819 5.41 -38.68 -7.39
C ALA A 819 5.99 -39.94 -8.06
N GLU A 820 7.08 -40.48 -7.52
CA GLU A 820 7.69 -41.72 -7.99
C GLU A 820 6.76 -42.93 -7.80
N ALA A 821 6.16 -43.07 -6.62
CA ALA A 821 5.25 -44.17 -6.29
C ALA A 821 4.02 -44.24 -7.22
N HIS A 822 3.56 -43.08 -7.73
CA HIS A 822 2.42 -42.99 -8.64
C HIS A 822 2.81 -42.79 -10.12
N ALA A 823 4.11 -42.81 -10.44
CA ALA A 823 4.65 -42.57 -11.78
C ALA A 823 4.15 -41.26 -12.42
N VAL A 824 4.08 -40.19 -11.62
CA VAL A 824 3.69 -38.84 -12.08
C VAL A 824 4.93 -38.04 -12.44
N ASN A 825 4.91 -37.40 -13.61
CA ASN A 825 5.99 -36.51 -14.04
C ASN A 825 5.93 -35.18 -13.24
N PRO A 826 6.98 -34.80 -12.51
CA PRO A 826 7.02 -33.51 -11.78
C PRO A 826 6.68 -32.29 -12.67
N ALA A 827 7.05 -32.31 -13.95
CA ALA A 827 6.73 -31.24 -14.90
C ALA A 827 5.24 -31.06 -15.21
N SER A 828 4.39 -32.00 -14.81
CA SER A 828 2.93 -31.86 -14.90
C SER A 828 2.29 -31.26 -13.64
N ILE A 829 3.10 -30.91 -12.63
CA ILE A 829 2.63 -30.41 -11.34
C ILE A 829 3.12 -28.98 -11.12
N GLN A 830 2.19 -28.11 -10.75
CA GLN A 830 2.46 -26.75 -10.28
C GLN A 830 2.16 -26.66 -8.78
N LEU A 831 3.09 -26.10 -8.01
CA LEU A 831 2.91 -25.85 -6.59
C LEU A 831 2.55 -24.38 -6.38
N GLU A 832 1.41 -24.13 -5.74
CA GLU A 832 0.85 -22.80 -5.50
C GLU A 832 1.06 -22.38 -4.05
N MET A 833 1.63 -21.20 -3.84
CA MET A 833 1.81 -20.64 -2.50
C MET A 833 1.34 -19.20 -2.47
N THR A 834 0.81 -18.77 -1.33
CA THR A 834 0.38 -17.38 -1.17
C THR A 834 1.56 -16.43 -1.02
N GLU A 835 1.36 -15.18 -1.42
CA GLU A 835 2.32 -14.08 -1.25
C GLU A 835 2.87 -13.97 0.18
N SER A 836 2.00 -14.14 1.18
CA SER A 836 2.36 -14.03 2.61
C SER A 836 3.25 -15.17 3.09
N ALA A 837 3.16 -16.36 2.49
CA ALA A 837 3.98 -17.51 2.84
C ALA A 837 5.48 -17.27 2.60
N MET A 838 5.82 -16.35 1.69
CA MET A 838 7.22 -16.03 1.37
C MET A 838 7.92 -15.20 2.45
N VAL A 839 7.19 -14.36 3.17
CA VAL A 839 7.78 -13.28 3.99
C VAL A 839 8.43 -13.81 5.28
N THR A 840 8.02 -14.99 5.74
CA THR A 840 8.40 -15.49 7.07
C THR A 840 9.84 -16.04 7.14
N ASP A 841 10.37 -16.62 6.05
CA ASP A 841 11.78 -17.05 5.90
C ASP A 841 12.17 -17.19 4.42
N ILE A 842 12.54 -16.07 3.79
CA ILE A 842 12.76 -15.97 2.34
C ILE A 842 13.93 -16.85 1.88
N ALA A 843 15.05 -16.86 2.62
CA ALA A 843 16.25 -17.55 2.18
C ALA A 843 16.07 -19.08 2.19
N GLN A 844 15.44 -19.62 3.23
CA GLN A 844 15.14 -21.05 3.30
C GLN A 844 14.09 -21.44 2.25
N THR A 845 13.03 -20.64 2.12
CA THR A 845 11.92 -20.91 1.20
C THR A 845 12.40 -20.90 -0.26
N SER A 846 13.17 -19.88 -0.67
CA SER A 846 13.70 -19.80 -2.04
C SER A 846 14.59 -21.00 -2.39
N GLU A 847 15.40 -21.53 -1.45
CA GLU A 847 16.24 -22.70 -1.73
C GLU A 847 15.41 -23.98 -1.91
N ILE A 848 14.36 -24.16 -1.10
CA ILE A 848 13.43 -25.30 -1.23
C ILE A 848 12.73 -25.26 -2.59
N LEU A 849 12.24 -24.09 -3.00
CA LEU A 849 11.53 -23.92 -4.26
C LEU A 849 12.44 -24.10 -5.47
N ARG A 850 13.65 -23.55 -5.44
CA ARG A 850 14.65 -23.78 -6.50
C ARG A 850 15.00 -25.26 -6.62
N THR A 851 15.08 -25.97 -5.49
CA THR A 851 15.30 -27.42 -5.49
C THR A 851 14.14 -28.15 -6.15
N LEU A 852 12.90 -27.82 -5.83
CA LEU A 852 11.71 -28.39 -6.47
C LEU A 852 11.65 -28.09 -7.98
N GLN A 853 11.98 -26.87 -8.40
CA GLN A 853 12.11 -26.52 -9.82
C GLN A 853 13.20 -27.33 -10.53
N THR A 854 14.31 -27.63 -9.86
CA THR A 854 15.38 -28.48 -10.40
C THR A 854 14.90 -29.91 -10.66
N TYR A 855 13.96 -30.41 -9.85
CA TYR A 855 13.30 -31.70 -10.08
C TYR A 855 12.18 -31.63 -11.13
N GLY A 856 11.87 -30.43 -11.64
CA GLY A 856 10.91 -30.20 -12.72
C GLY A 856 9.54 -29.71 -12.26
N PHE A 857 9.29 -29.44 -10.98
CA PHE A 857 8.03 -28.83 -10.53
C PHE A 857 7.93 -27.38 -11.00
N HIS A 858 6.73 -26.94 -11.39
CA HIS A 858 6.46 -25.52 -11.63
C HIS A 858 6.06 -24.83 -10.33
N ILE A 859 6.45 -23.57 -10.17
CA ILE A 859 6.11 -22.77 -9.00
C ILE A 859 5.19 -21.62 -9.40
N ALA A 860 4.11 -21.46 -8.64
CA ALA A 860 3.17 -20.39 -8.83
C ALA A 860 2.98 -19.57 -7.55
N LEU A 861 2.89 -18.26 -7.74
CA LEU A 861 2.60 -17.32 -6.68
C LEU A 861 1.12 -16.94 -6.73
N ASP A 862 0.42 -17.24 -5.65
CA ASP A 862 -1.01 -17.05 -5.46
C ASP A 862 -1.33 -15.79 -4.65
N ASP A 863 -2.55 -15.27 -4.81
CA ASP A 863 -3.07 -14.04 -4.18
C ASP A 863 -2.22 -12.77 -4.41
N PHE A 864 -1.50 -12.70 -5.54
CA PHE A 864 -0.50 -11.64 -5.77
C PHE A 864 -1.13 -10.25 -5.89
N GLY A 865 -0.61 -9.31 -5.09
CA GLY A 865 -1.04 -7.91 -5.08
C GLY A 865 -1.92 -7.53 -3.89
N THR A 866 -2.33 -8.50 -3.07
CA THR A 866 -3.08 -8.27 -1.82
C THR A 866 -2.18 -7.95 -0.62
N GLY A 867 -0.88 -8.25 -0.71
CA GLY A 867 0.11 -8.09 0.35
C GLY A 867 1.16 -6.97 0.10
N GLN A 868 2.16 -6.91 1.00
CA GLN A 868 3.32 -6.01 0.88
C GLN A 868 4.54 -6.76 0.34
N SER A 869 4.49 -7.28 -0.89
CA SER A 869 5.68 -7.87 -1.51
C SER A 869 6.73 -6.86 -1.90
N SER A 870 7.98 -7.18 -1.58
CA SER A 870 9.14 -6.57 -2.20
C SER A 870 9.33 -7.18 -3.59
N LEU A 871 9.28 -6.33 -4.63
CA LEU A 871 9.60 -6.71 -6.02
C LEU A 871 10.95 -7.45 -6.15
N ALA A 872 11.89 -7.19 -5.23
CA ALA A 872 13.17 -7.90 -5.20
C ALA A 872 13.00 -9.39 -4.88
N HIS A 873 12.09 -9.76 -3.97
CA HIS A 873 11.88 -11.16 -3.60
C HIS A 873 11.22 -11.98 -4.72
N LEU A 874 10.37 -11.32 -5.52
CA LEU A 874 9.77 -11.93 -6.70
C LEU A 874 10.83 -12.33 -7.74
N LEU A 875 11.85 -11.49 -7.92
CA LEU A 875 12.96 -11.76 -8.86
C LEU A 875 13.84 -12.93 -8.38
N ASP A 876 14.07 -13.04 -7.07
CA ASP A 876 14.89 -14.13 -6.51
C ASP A 876 14.20 -15.50 -6.62
N LEU A 877 12.87 -15.54 -6.54
CA LEU A 877 12.09 -16.77 -6.69
C LEU A 877 11.99 -17.25 -8.13
N ASN A 878 11.94 -16.33 -9.09
CA ASN A 878 11.71 -16.63 -10.50
C ASN A 878 10.53 -17.60 -10.73
N PRO A 879 9.29 -17.22 -10.34
CA PRO A 879 8.13 -18.09 -10.46
C PRO A 879 7.75 -18.34 -11.92
N ASP A 880 7.18 -19.51 -12.20
CA ASP A 880 6.68 -19.89 -13.52
C ASP A 880 5.34 -19.20 -13.84
N THR A 881 4.51 -19.02 -12.81
CA THR A 881 3.15 -18.46 -12.91
C THR A 881 2.89 -17.47 -11.78
N ILE A 882 2.21 -16.36 -12.08
CA ILE A 882 1.64 -15.44 -11.09
C ILE A 882 0.12 -15.47 -11.26
N LYS A 883 -0.60 -15.75 -10.16
CA LYS A 883 -2.06 -15.73 -10.11
C LYS A 883 -2.54 -14.39 -9.54
N ILE A 884 -3.45 -13.75 -10.25
CA ILE A 884 -4.07 -12.50 -9.83
C ILE A 884 -5.33 -12.83 -9.04
N ASP A 885 -5.39 -12.34 -7.80
CA ASP A 885 -6.51 -12.59 -6.90
C ASP A 885 -7.86 -12.11 -7.49
N LYS A 886 -8.90 -12.87 -7.19
CA LYS A 886 -10.28 -12.61 -7.63
C LYS A 886 -10.79 -11.22 -7.23
N SER A 887 -10.33 -10.63 -6.12
CA SER A 887 -10.83 -9.32 -5.67
C SER A 887 -10.53 -8.20 -6.67
N PHE A 888 -9.40 -8.28 -7.38
CA PHE A 888 -9.04 -7.35 -8.45
C PHE A 888 -9.89 -7.59 -9.69
N VAL A 889 -10.13 -8.86 -10.03
CA VAL A 889 -10.89 -9.27 -11.22
C VAL A 889 -12.39 -8.95 -11.09
N GLN A 890 -12.99 -9.18 -9.93
CA GLN A 890 -14.43 -8.98 -9.70
C GLN A 890 -14.90 -7.55 -9.97
N SER A 891 -14.04 -6.55 -9.77
CA SER A 891 -14.36 -5.13 -9.97
C SER A 891 -13.63 -4.49 -11.15
N ILE A 892 -12.99 -5.29 -12.01
CA ILE A 892 -12.16 -4.79 -13.12
C ILE A 892 -12.95 -3.97 -14.14
N GLU A 893 -14.25 -4.23 -14.31
CA GLU A 893 -15.11 -3.51 -15.24
C GLU A 893 -15.40 -2.06 -14.81
N THR A 894 -15.42 -1.80 -13.49
CA THR A 894 -15.87 -0.51 -12.93
C THR A 894 -14.75 0.27 -12.24
N ASN A 895 -13.69 -0.40 -11.80
CA ASN A 895 -12.62 0.19 -11.03
C ASN A 895 -11.34 0.36 -11.87
N GLN A 896 -11.10 1.59 -12.33
CA GLN A 896 -9.90 1.94 -13.12
C GLN A 896 -8.59 1.64 -12.38
N ALA A 897 -8.55 1.74 -11.04
CA ALA A 897 -7.35 1.39 -10.28
C ALA A 897 -7.03 -0.10 -10.41
N ASN A 898 -8.04 -0.97 -10.38
CA ASN A 898 -7.84 -2.40 -10.55
C ASN A 898 -7.42 -2.77 -11.97
N GLN A 899 -7.94 -2.08 -13.00
CA GLN A 899 -7.43 -2.23 -14.38
C GLN A 899 -5.94 -1.89 -14.49
N ILE A 900 -5.50 -0.79 -13.86
CA ILE A 900 -4.09 -0.38 -13.83
C ILE A 900 -3.25 -1.43 -13.10
N LEU A 901 -3.71 -1.93 -11.95
CA LEU A 901 -2.99 -2.94 -11.17
C LEU A 901 -2.83 -4.24 -11.97
N VAL A 902 -3.92 -4.78 -12.52
CA VAL A 902 -3.90 -6.00 -13.33
C VAL A 902 -2.98 -5.84 -14.54
N THR A 903 -3.05 -4.72 -15.26
CA THR A 903 -2.16 -4.44 -16.40
C THR A 903 -0.69 -4.37 -15.96
N THR A 904 -0.41 -3.73 -14.82
CA THR A 904 0.95 -3.61 -14.28
C THR A 904 1.52 -4.97 -13.87
N ILE A 905 0.71 -5.80 -13.21
CA ILE A 905 1.08 -7.18 -12.83
C ILE A 905 1.34 -8.00 -14.10
N ALA A 906 0.46 -7.90 -15.11
CA ALA A 906 0.62 -8.60 -16.37
C ALA A 906 1.92 -8.24 -17.10
N ASP A 907 2.22 -6.95 -17.20
CA ASP A 907 3.44 -6.44 -17.83
C ASP A 907 4.72 -6.80 -17.06
N LEU A 908 4.68 -6.74 -15.73
CA LEU A 908 5.80 -7.15 -14.87
C LEU A 908 6.10 -8.64 -15.06
N SER A 909 5.06 -9.47 -14.95
CA SER A 909 5.16 -10.93 -15.08
C SER A 909 5.77 -11.31 -16.44
N ARG A 910 5.32 -10.67 -17.52
CA ARG A 910 5.85 -10.88 -18.86
C ARG A 910 7.34 -10.56 -18.97
N LYS A 911 7.81 -9.51 -18.29
CA LYS A 911 9.23 -9.10 -18.29
C LYS A 911 10.13 -10.07 -17.53
N ILE A 912 9.62 -10.70 -16.47
CA ILE A 912 10.36 -11.71 -15.70
C ILE A 912 10.21 -13.12 -16.30
N GLY A 913 9.38 -13.29 -17.33
CA GLY A 913 9.16 -14.58 -18.00
C GLY A 913 8.09 -15.46 -17.35
N ALA A 914 7.35 -14.94 -16.37
CA ALA A 914 6.27 -15.65 -15.70
C ALA A 914 4.96 -15.54 -16.50
N LYS A 915 4.17 -16.62 -16.52
CA LYS A 915 2.79 -16.63 -17.04
C LYS A 915 1.86 -15.97 -16.04
N VAL A 916 0.74 -15.45 -16.52
CA VAL A 916 -0.26 -14.78 -15.67
C VAL A 916 -1.60 -15.47 -15.79
N THR A 917 -2.13 -15.90 -14.65
CA THR A 917 -3.45 -16.51 -14.53
C THR A 917 -4.36 -15.55 -13.75
N ALA A 918 -5.50 -15.17 -14.32
CA ALA A 918 -6.47 -14.34 -13.61
C ALA A 918 -7.59 -15.21 -13.02
N GLU A 919 -7.88 -15.03 -11.73
CA GLU A 919 -8.86 -15.81 -11.00
C GLU A 919 -10.21 -15.12 -10.83
N GLY A 920 -11.26 -15.90 -10.61
CA GLY A 920 -12.59 -15.36 -10.33
C GLY A 920 -13.27 -14.72 -11.54
N VAL A 921 -12.97 -15.18 -12.75
CA VAL A 921 -13.65 -14.72 -13.97
C VAL A 921 -15.08 -15.28 -14.02
N GLU A 922 -16.06 -14.40 -13.99
CA GLU A 922 -17.50 -14.73 -13.93
C GLU A 922 -18.28 -14.20 -15.13
N THR A 923 -17.80 -13.15 -15.81
CA THR A 923 -18.50 -12.52 -16.94
C THR A 923 -17.66 -12.58 -18.23
N PRO A 924 -18.30 -12.66 -19.42
CA PRO A 924 -17.59 -12.54 -20.69
C PRO A 924 -16.84 -11.21 -20.86
N GLN A 925 -17.35 -10.12 -20.27
CA GLN A 925 -16.70 -8.81 -20.34
C GLN A 925 -15.39 -8.77 -19.53
N GLN A 926 -15.35 -9.39 -18.35
CA GLN A 926 -14.10 -9.57 -17.59
C GLN A 926 -13.07 -10.33 -18.41
N LEU A 927 -13.50 -11.39 -19.11
CA LEU A 927 -12.64 -12.22 -19.95
C LEU A 927 -12.01 -11.42 -21.10
N GLU A 928 -12.81 -10.62 -21.82
CA GLU A 928 -12.35 -9.77 -22.92
C GLU A 928 -11.33 -8.72 -22.43
N LEU A 929 -11.62 -8.05 -21.30
CA LEU A 929 -10.70 -7.10 -20.67
C LEU A 929 -9.38 -7.75 -20.24
N LEU A 930 -9.42 -8.94 -19.64
CA LEU A 930 -8.23 -9.66 -19.20
C LEU A 930 -7.35 -10.12 -20.38
N ALA A 931 -7.99 -10.49 -21.51
CA ALA A 931 -7.28 -10.80 -22.75
C ALA A 931 -6.58 -9.55 -23.33
N GLU A 932 -7.26 -8.40 -23.35
CA GLU A 932 -6.66 -7.12 -23.79
C GLU A 932 -5.47 -6.69 -22.90
N MET A 933 -5.58 -6.92 -21.59
CA MET A 933 -4.51 -6.61 -20.62
C MET A 933 -3.33 -7.59 -20.67
N GLY A 934 -3.42 -8.64 -21.51
CA GLY A 934 -2.33 -9.57 -21.75
C GLY A 934 -2.17 -10.66 -20.68
N CYS A 935 -3.26 -11.06 -20.03
CA CYS A 935 -3.30 -12.28 -19.23
C CYS A 935 -3.14 -13.51 -20.13
N HIS A 936 -2.48 -14.57 -19.64
CA HIS A 936 -2.21 -15.77 -20.44
C HIS A 936 -3.29 -16.83 -20.23
N ASN A 937 -3.69 -17.00 -18.98
CA ASN A 937 -4.66 -17.99 -18.56
C ASN A 937 -5.74 -17.36 -17.69
N VAL A 938 -6.89 -18.02 -17.59
CA VAL A 938 -8.02 -17.60 -16.77
C VAL A 938 -8.65 -18.79 -16.06
N GLN A 939 -9.19 -18.50 -14.88
CA GLN A 939 -9.92 -19.45 -14.05
C GLN A 939 -11.12 -18.74 -13.43
N GLY A 940 -12.27 -19.41 -13.40
CA GLY A 940 -13.46 -18.84 -12.79
C GLY A 940 -14.75 -19.56 -13.17
N PHE A 941 -15.87 -19.09 -12.61
CA PHE A 941 -17.16 -19.73 -12.78
C PHE A 941 -17.77 -19.55 -14.16
N LEU A 942 -17.27 -18.60 -14.95
CA LEU A 942 -17.62 -18.49 -16.37
C LEU A 942 -17.25 -19.78 -17.14
N ILE A 943 -16.13 -20.42 -16.76
CA ILE A 943 -15.63 -21.64 -17.39
C ILE A 943 -16.31 -22.85 -16.77
N SER A 944 -16.06 -23.05 -15.47
CA SER A 944 -16.66 -24.13 -14.70
C SER A 944 -16.42 -23.91 -13.20
N ARG A 945 -17.33 -24.43 -12.38
CA ARG A 945 -17.09 -24.59 -10.95
C ARG A 945 -16.14 -25.77 -10.71
N ALA A 946 -15.60 -25.88 -9.50
CA ALA A 946 -14.77 -27.01 -9.12
C ALA A 946 -15.56 -28.33 -9.16
N LEU A 947 -15.16 -29.27 -10.01
CA LEU A 947 -15.86 -30.53 -10.26
C LEU A 947 -15.17 -31.70 -9.55
N PRO A 948 -15.90 -32.68 -8.99
CA PRO A 948 -15.33 -33.94 -8.56
C PRO A 948 -14.58 -34.66 -9.70
N ASP A 949 -13.64 -35.53 -9.35
CA ASP A 949 -12.80 -36.30 -10.28
C ASP A 949 -13.53 -36.87 -11.52
N GLN A 950 -14.62 -37.62 -11.33
CA GLN A 950 -15.36 -38.24 -12.45
C GLN A 950 -16.05 -37.21 -13.34
N GLN A 951 -16.67 -36.19 -12.74
CA GLN A 951 -17.36 -35.14 -13.49
C GLN A 951 -16.37 -34.25 -14.24
N PHE A 952 -15.19 -34.01 -13.66
CA PHE A 952 -14.11 -33.28 -14.32
C PHE A 952 -13.63 -34.02 -15.57
N LEU A 953 -13.49 -35.35 -15.51
CA LEU A 953 -13.14 -36.16 -16.68
C LEU A 953 -14.20 -36.12 -17.79
N GLU A 954 -15.48 -36.18 -17.43
CA GLU A 954 -16.57 -36.04 -18.39
C GLU A 954 -16.57 -34.66 -19.03
N TRP A 955 -16.41 -33.61 -18.22
CA TRP A 955 -16.29 -32.23 -18.69
C TRP A 955 -15.10 -32.07 -19.65
N LEU A 956 -13.92 -32.61 -19.31
CA LEU A 956 -12.73 -32.54 -20.13
C LEU A 956 -12.93 -33.23 -21.49
N ARG A 957 -13.60 -34.39 -21.51
CA ARG A 957 -13.92 -35.12 -22.75
C ARG A 957 -14.88 -34.34 -23.65
N VAL A 958 -15.89 -33.68 -23.08
CA VAL A 958 -16.83 -32.84 -23.84
C VAL A 958 -16.09 -31.61 -24.38
N PHE A 959 -15.34 -30.92 -23.52
CA PHE A 959 -14.62 -29.70 -23.88
C PHE A 959 -13.57 -29.94 -24.99
N GLN A 960 -12.83 -31.05 -24.93
CA GLN A 960 -11.87 -31.44 -25.98
C GLN A 960 -12.55 -31.81 -27.31
N ARG A 961 -13.79 -32.31 -27.30
CA ARG A 961 -14.57 -32.61 -28.51
C ARG A 961 -15.18 -31.35 -29.13
N GLU A 962 -15.68 -30.43 -28.31
CA GLU A 962 -16.34 -29.21 -28.75
C GLU A 962 -15.37 -28.08 -29.10
N SER A 963 -14.13 -28.07 -28.59
CA SER A 963 -13.10 -27.08 -29.00
C SER A 963 -12.69 -27.18 -30.48
N THR A 964 -13.05 -28.27 -31.17
CA THR A 964 -13.00 -28.35 -32.64
C THR A 964 -14.10 -27.55 -33.35
N ALA A 965 -15.10 -27.04 -32.64
CA ALA A 965 -16.26 -26.32 -33.16
C ALA A 965 -16.39 -24.91 -32.55
N VAL A 966 -15.56 -23.97 -33.02
CA VAL A 966 -15.75 -22.51 -33.25
C VAL A 966 -16.46 -21.61 -32.20
N GLU A 967 -17.40 -22.06 -31.38
CA GLU A 967 -18.26 -21.19 -30.55
C GLU A 967 -17.59 -20.68 -29.27
N LEU A 968 -16.66 -21.43 -28.65
CA LEU A 968 -15.87 -20.91 -27.52
C LEU A 968 -14.79 -19.91 -27.96
N LYS A 969 -14.32 -19.94 -29.22
CA LYS A 969 -13.42 -18.92 -29.82
C LYS A 969 -14.10 -17.58 -30.14
N ARG A 970 -15.41 -17.48 -29.91
CA ARG A 970 -16.18 -16.23 -30.06
C ARG A 970 -16.53 -15.58 -28.72
N ALA A 971 -16.40 -16.34 -27.63
CA ALA A 971 -16.69 -15.87 -26.28
C ALA A 971 -15.43 -15.77 -25.42
N VAL A 972 -14.38 -16.55 -25.74
CA VAL A 972 -12.96 -16.39 -25.37
C VAL A 972 -12.24 -15.80 -26.57
#